data_AF-A0A6N2D8Z2-F1
#
_entry.id   AF-A0A6N2D8Z2-F1
#
_cell.length_a   1.000
_cell.length_b   1.000
_cell.length_c   1.000
_cell.angle_alpha   90.00
_cell.angle_beta   90.00
_cell.angle_gamma   90.00
#
_symmetry.space_group_name_H-M   'P 1'
#
loop_
_entity.id
_entity.type
_entity.pdbx_description
1 polymer ?
#
loop_
_entity_poly.entity_id
_entity_poly.type
_entity_poly.pdbx_seq_one_letter_code
_entity_poly.pdbx_strand_id
1 'polypeptide(L)'
;MALLSGRELVATFRASAWPDSQSVQTFIQAAGRPSPGDLTEMLKILLDPRAMAEGKPHALRCVVFGKIAGKAPDRSLFVPYIKALRQGDSRVRQLLAQLLPQVNSPSDHAHLVGLMREPDFELRRQVAELIGQIGSQQTFDELGRLCARADFIGRREALEALASLGGLRALPAVLGVLESGSEEERIFALGLLRRLFRDGEVQVPHAVFQALEAQVRDPRESTSMASMRVFTELAPEDVYIDMLERLQGSLRPAVLRLAIAGMGRFRSGKALRKLRELYRAGARSVKLAVLDTLGRVGGEESLDLIAEALNAKHLNVRMKAAEVLQALSERGEVDVARTVIWLLRSRDQDVRRLAAEVARSVRDEEGVFWPKLLTFLRDEDWWVRERITDALTELAGTKLTRYAYTFLEEESAVLRRFGVDMLMRLQDPASLGRLVRQVQSDDDWWVRERSIEAIGHLGDRRAVPYLIDLMQKEPSLRMIGVESLEMLGGEEAAAYLAHLVSDESYHEERDLRLFALRALGKIGTADHAVAVEPLLREDDQELRQIATDLLLRWSVLESAFQAQRTLAGQLSSLDQILLLARQQNADDVILCASRPPYIKALGAVRPLNETPLTSEQIEALILPCLTDAQRDALLELQDLDFSHEVKGQNWRYRVNVFYQQTGVAAVFRQIGEHLPQLEELGLPEAVRKFGDYANGLVLVGGPTGSGKSTTLAALIDYINRRYPRHIITLEDPIEVIHAPRRALINQREIGQHTRSFGMALRSTLREDPDVILVGEMRDLATIAFAITAAETGHLVLGTVHTISADTTVDRLLNTFPPQQQPAVRSILANSLRAICCQQLIPRADGQGRALAVEVMLNNDAVANLIRKGKTYQLPSVLSTAREMGMQSMDNEILRLLRAGDISPEEAYLRALNKKEFEAYIVDYLERGAEEAAAATGPAEGGVY
;
A
#
# COMPACT_ATOMS: atom_id res chain seq x y z
N MET A 1 0.82 -44.16 48.70
CA MET A 1 0.08 -43.04 49.33
C MET A 1 -1.38 -43.43 49.40
N ALA A 2 -2.03 -43.30 50.55
CA ALA A 2 -3.49 -43.48 50.64
C ALA A 2 -4.17 -42.38 49.80
N LEU A 3 -5.17 -42.77 48.99
CA LEU A 3 -5.91 -41.82 48.17
C LEU A 3 -6.84 -40.99 49.05
N LEU A 4 -6.85 -39.66 48.84
CA LEU A 4 -7.76 -38.73 49.52
C LEU A 4 -9.21 -39.03 49.10
N SER A 5 -10.12 -39.20 50.06
CA SER A 5 -11.54 -39.46 49.79
C SER A 5 -12.47 -38.82 50.83
N GLY A 6 -13.73 -38.60 50.47
CA GLY A 6 -14.75 -38.06 51.36
C GLY A 6 -14.38 -36.70 51.97
N ARG A 7 -14.61 -36.55 53.29
CA ARG A 7 -14.35 -35.30 54.03
C ARG A 7 -12.89 -34.84 53.97
N GLU A 8 -11.94 -35.77 53.91
CA GLU A 8 -10.51 -35.45 53.86
C GLU A 8 -10.12 -34.80 52.52
N LEU A 9 -10.74 -35.24 51.42
CA LEU A 9 -10.56 -34.64 50.10
C LEU A 9 -11.07 -33.19 50.06
N VAL A 10 -12.28 -32.95 50.58
CA VAL A 10 -12.91 -31.61 50.59
C VAL A 10 -12.14 -30.64 51.50
N ALA A 11 -11.72 -31.11 52.68
CA ALA A 11 -10.93 -30.30 53.61
C ALA A 11 -9.57 -29.91 53.01
N THR A 12 -8.89 -30.85 52.36
CA THR A 12 -7.59 -30.60 51.71
C THR A 12 -7.74 -29.68 50.49
N PHE A 13 -8.82 -29.83 49.71
CA PHE A 13 -9.12 -28.94 48.58
C PHE A 13 -9.33 -27.48 49.04
N ARG A 14 -9.99 -27.27 50.19
CA ARG A 14 -10.20 -25.95 50.79
C ARG A 14 -8.91 -25.34 51.32
N ALA A 15 -8.10 -26.12 52.04
CA ALA A 15 -6.91 -25.63 52.73
C ALA A 15 -5.69 -25.42 51.80
N SER A 16 -5.72 -25.99 50.59
CA SER A 16 -4.61 -25.88 49.63
C SER A 16 -4.41 -24.44 49.13
N ALA A 17 -3.15 -24.00 49.13
CA ALA A 17 -2.74 -22.65 48.71
C ALA A 17 -2.52 -22.50 47.18
N TRP A 18 -2.46 -23.61 46.45
CA TRP A 18 -2.28 -23.67 44.98
C TRP A 18 -1.18 -22.74 44.41
N PRO A 19 0.08 -22.84 44.88
CA PRO A 19 1.15 -21.92 44.49
C PRO A 19 1.64 -22.12 43.04
N ASP A 20 1.60 -23.35 42.53
CA ASP A 20 2.16 -23.74 41.23
C ASP A 20 1.43 -24.93 40.57
N SER A 21 1.74 -25.21 39.31
CA SER A 21 1.15 -26.32 38.53
C SER A 21 1.55 -27.70 39.05
N GLN A 22 2.66 -27.81 39.80
CA GLN A 22 3.15 -29.08 40.33
C GLN A 22 2.27 -29.54 41.50
N SER A 23 1.93 -28.62 42.41
CA SER A 23 0.98 -28.84 43.51
C SER A 23 -0.40 -29.29 43.00
N VAL A 24 -0.85 -28.76 41.86
CA VAL A 24 -2.07 -29.17 41.16
C VAL A 24 -1.99 -30.63 40.70
N GLN A 25 -0.89 -31.02 40.04
CA GLN A 25 -0.74 -32.40 39.57
C GLN A 25 -0.62 -33.40 40.71
N THR A 26 0.13 -33.06 41.77
CA THR A 26 0.25 -33.90 42.96
C THR A 26 -1.12 -34.14 43.61
N PHE A 27 -1.94 -33.10 43.73
CA PHE A 27 -3.30 -33.25 44.27
C PHE A 27 -4.19 -34.11 43.37
N ILE A 28 -4.16 -33.91 42.05
CA ILE A 28 -4.96 -34.70 41.09
C ILE A 28 -4.57 -36.19 41.12
N GLN A 29 -3.31 -36.51 41.36
CA GLN A 29 -2.82 -37.89 41.49
C GLN A 29 -3.19 -38.52 42.84
N ALA A 30 -3.22 -37.71 43.92
CA ALA A 30 -3.60 -38.16 45.26
C ALA A 30 -5.11 -38.25 45.48
N ALA A 31 -5.92 -37.56 44.67
CA ALA A 31 -7.37 -37.57 44.77
C ALA A 31 -7.95 -38.92 44.30
N GLY A 32 -8.68 -39.61 45.19
CA GLY A 32 -9.50 -40.76 44.85
C GLY A 32 -10.73 -40.38 44.01
N ARG A 33 -11.65 -41.34 43.79
CA ARG A 33 -12.92 -41.06 43.09
C ARG A 33 -13.92 -40.40 44.05
N PRO A 34 -14.26 -39.12 43.88
CA PRO A 34 -15.16 -38.42 44.79
C PRO A 34 -16.62 -38.88 44.60
N SER A 35 -17.42 -38.77 45.66
CA SER A 35 -18.88 -38.92 45.56
C SER A 35 -19.54 -37.64 45.01
N PRO A 36 -20.80 -37.70 44.52
CA PRO A 36 -21.53 -36.51 44.11
C PRO A 36 -21.69 -35.48 45.24
N GLY A 37 -21.79 -35.95 46.49
CA GLY A 37 -21.81 -35.08 47.67
C GLY A 37 -20.52 -34.30 47.85
N ASP A 38 -19.36 -34.95 47.68
CA ASP A 38 -18.05 -34.32 47.79
C ASP A 38 -17.85 -33.26 46.70
N LEU A 39 -18.25 -33.57 45.45
CA LEU A 39 -18.18 -32.62 44.33
C LEU A 39 -19.10 -31.41 44.55
N THR A 40 -20.27 -31.61 45.15
CA THR A 40 -21.18 -30.50 45.47
C THR A 40 -20.58 -29.57 46.54
N GLU A 41 -19.91 -30.11 47.56
CA GLU A 41 -19.23 -29.30 48.57
C GLU A 41 -17.98 -28.59 48.02
N MET A 42 -17.22 -29.24 47.14
CA MET A 42 -16.10 -28.61 46.44
C MET A 42 -16.58 -27.47 45.52
N LEU A 43 -17.72 -27.63 44.86
CA LEU A 43 -18.32 -26.59 44.04
C LEU A 43 -18.73 -25.37 44.87
N LYS A 44 -19.28 -25.56 46.07
CA LYS A 44 -19.57 -24.45 47.00
C LYS A 44 -18.33 -23.64 47.36
N ILE A 45 -17.16 -24.27 47.46
CA ILE A 45 -15.89 -23.58 47.70
C ILE A 45 -15.50 -22.72 46.49
N LEU A 46 -15.73 -23.21 45.27
CA LEU A 46 -15.50 -22.41 44.06
C LEU A 46 -16.45 -21.21 43.95
N LEU A 47 -17.66 -21.33 44.48
CA LEU A 47 -18.67 -20.27 44.47
C LEU A 47 -18.53 -19.28 45.63
N ASP A 48 -17.59 -19.47 46.55
CA ASP A 48 -17.35 -18.53 47.64
C ASP A 48 -16.78 -17.21 47.07
N PRO A 49 -17.43 -16.05 47.30
CA PRO A 49 -16.94 -14.76 46.81
C PRO A 49 -15.50 -14.44 47.21
N ARG A 50 -15.06 -14.89 48.39
CA ARG A 50 -13.68 -14.71 48.85
C ARG A 50 -12.73 -15.54 48.00
N ALA A 51 -13.08 -16.79 47.72
CA ALA A 51 -12.28 -17.67 46.89
C ALA A 51 -12.19 -17.17 45.45
N MET A 52 -13.29 -16.66 44.87
CA MET A 52 -13.30 -16.10 43.51
C MET A 52 -12.40 -14.85 43.37
N ALA A 53 -12.21 -14.08 44.44
CA ALA A 53 -11.35 -12.91 44.46
C ALA A 53 -9.84 -13.24 44.48
N GLU A 54 -9.44 -14.49 44.75
CA GLU A 54 -8.02 -14.88 44.88
C GLU A 54 -7.25 -14.94 43.54
N GLY A 55 -7.92 -14.80 42.39
CA GLY A 55 -7.24 -14.73 41.09
C GLY A 55 -6.59 -16.05 40.65
N LYS A 56 -5.25 -16.15 40.73
CA LYS A 56 -4.49 -17.32 40.22
C LYS A 56 -4.77 -18.62 41.01
N PRO A 57 -4.75 -18.63 42.36
CA PRO A 57 -5.22 -19.76 43.16
C PRO A 57 -6.62 -20.24 42.78
N HIS A 58 -7.57 -19.32 42.56
CA HIS A 58 -8.93 -19.68 42.14
C HIS A 58 -8.96 -20.38 40.78
N ALA A 59 -8.22 -19.86 39.79
CA ALA A 59 -8.11 -20.47 38.47
C ALA A 59 -7.56 -21.91 38.55
N LEU A 60 -6.54 -22.14 39.39
CA LEU A 60 -5.98 -23.48 39.61
C LEU A 60 -6.98 -24.41 40.32
N ARG A 61 -7.77 -23.91 41.28
CA ARG A 61 -8.87 -24.67 41.89
C ARG A 61 -9.91 -25.12 40.86
N CYS A 62 -10.27 -24.24 39.92
CA CYS A 62 -11.18 -24.57 38.83
C CYS A 62 -10.61 -25.68 37.91
N VAL A 63 -9.32 -25.61 37.58
CA VAL A 63 -8.64 -26.66 36.79
C VAL A 63 -8.65 -28.01 37.53
N VAL A 64 -8.31 -28.00 38.82
CA VAL A 64 -8.31 -29.21 39.66
C VAL A 64 -9.71 -29.81 39.74
N PHE A 65 -10.73 -28.97 40.03
CA PHE A 65 -12.12 -29.41 40.07
C PHE A 65 -12.54 -30.03 38.75
N GLY A 66 -12.25 -29.41 37.60
CA GLY A 66 -12.59 -29.97 36.29
C GLY A 66 -11.98 -31.33 36.02
N LYS A 67 -10.70 -31.51 36.37
CA LYS A 67 -10.01 -32.80 36.19
C LYS A 67 -10.51 -33.89 37.13
N ILE A 68 -10.96 -33.54 38.33
CA ILE A 68 -11.51 -34.48 39.30
C ILE A 68 -12.97 -34.83 38.98
N ALA A 69 -13.80 -33.81 38.77
CA ALA A 69 -15.21 -33.96 38.42
C ALA A 69 -15.41 -34.75 37.10
N GLY A 70 -14.58 -34.50 36.09
CA GLY A 70 -14.64 -35.22 34.82
C GLY A 70 -14.31 -36.72 34.93
N LYS A 71 -13.65 -37.18 36.00
CA LYS A 71 -13.40 -38.61 36.25
C LYS A 71 -14.56 -39.32 36.96
N ALA A 72 -15.53 -38.58 37.49
CA ALA A 72 -16.65 -39.11 38.25
C ALA A 72 -17.99 -38.45 37.83
N PRO A 73 -18.42 -38.58 36.56
CA PRO A 73 -19.69 -38.04 36.12
C PRO A 73 -20.85 -38.76 36.81
N ASP A 74 -21.81 -37.99 37.33
CA ASP A 74 -23.05 -38.47 37.93
C ASP A 74 -24.21 -37.52 37.58
N ARG A 75 -25.35 -38.06 37.14
CA ARG A 75 -26.51 -37.27 36.70
C ARG A 75 -27.12 -36.40 37.81
N SER A 76 -26.97 -36.81 39.07
CA SER A 76 -27.44 -36.01 40.21
C SER A 76 -26.73 -34.65 40.34
N LEU A 77 -25.57 -34.47 39.69
CA LEU A 77 -24.81 -33.22 39.68
C LEU A 77 -25.32 -32.20 38.66
N PHE A 78 -26.22 -32.59 37.75
CA PHE A 78 -26.72 -31.70 36.69
C PHE A 78 -27.39 -30.43 37.25
N VAL A 79 -28.35 -30.58 38.16
CA VAL A 79 -29.07 -29.45 38.77
C VAL A 79 -28.13 -28.58 39.64
N PRO A 80 -27.27 -29.15 40.51
CA PRO A 80 -26.22 -28.38 41.21
C PRO A 80 -25.35 -27.54 40.27
N TYR A 81 -24.90 -28.11 39.13
CA TYR A 81 -24.06 -27.40 38.17
C TYR A 81 -24.81 -26.27 37.45
N ILE A 82 -26.08 -26.47 37.10
CA ILE A 82 -26.93 -25.40 36.54
C ILE A 82 -27.09 -24.25 37.53
N LYS A 83 -27.37 -24.56 38.81
CA LYS A 83 -27.47 -23.52 39.85
C LYS A 83 -26.17 -22.75 40.02
N ALA A 84 -25.03 -23.43 39.90
CA ALA A 84 -23.71 -22.84 39.98
C ALA A 84 -23.37 -21.94 38.77
N LEU A 85 -23.90 -22.20 37.57
CA LEU A 85 -23.74 -21.31 36.42
C LEU A 85 -24.26 -19.88 36.72
N ARG A 86 -25.37 -19.77 37.44
CA ARG A 86 -25.96 -18.47 37.82
C ARG A 86 -25.06 -17.69 38.78
N GLN A 87 -24.37 -18.38 39.70
CA GLN A 87 -23.61 -17.75 40.79
C GLN A 87 -22.11 -17.60 40.48
N GLY A 88 -21.57 -18.41 39.58
CA GLY A 88 -20.15 -18.46 39.28
C GLY A 88 -19.66 -17.31 38.41
N ASP A 89 -18.37 -17.00 38.53
CA ASP A 89 -17.64 -16.12 37.63
C ASP A 89 -17.45 -16.74 36.23
N SER A 90 -16.85 -15.99 35.29
CA SER A 90 -16.63 -16.46 33.92
C SER A 90 -15.83 -17.77 33.84
N ARG A 91 -14.92 -18.02 34.79
CA ARG A 91 -14.08 -19.23 34.82
C ARG A 91 -14.88 -20.44 35.29
N VAL A 92 -15.66 -20.29 36.37
CA VAL A 92 -16.54 -21.33 36.87
C VAL A 92 -17.59 -21.68 35.81
N ARG A 93 -18.16 -20.68 35.12
CA ARG A 93 -19.12 -20.95 34.04
C ARG A 93 -18.51 -21.72 32.87
N GLN A 94 -17.31 -21.33 32.41
CA GLN A 94 -16.61 -22.05 31.33
C GLN A 94 -16.29 -23.49 31.72
N LEU A 95 -15.85 -23.70 32.97
CA LEU A 95 -15.60 -25.03 33.53
C LEU A 95 -16.87 -25.88 33.54
N LEU A 96 -17.97 -25.34 34.07
CA LEU A 96 -19.24 -26.05 34.16
C LEU A 96 -19.83 -26.36 32.78
N ALA A 97 -19.64 -25.47 31.80
CA ALA A 97 -20.04 -25.72 30.42
C ALA A 97 -19.35 -26.95 29.81
N GLN A 98 -18.11 -27.26 30.21
CA GLN A 98 -17.40 -28.48 29.76
C GLN A 98 -17.86 -29.76 30.49
N LEU A 99 -18.35 -29.62 31.72
CA LEU A 99 -18.75 -30.75 32.57
C LEU A 99 -20.22 -31.14 32.40
N LEU A 100 -21.11 -30.16 32.18
CA LEU A 100 -22.56 -30.37 32.06
C LEU A 100 -22.96 -31.43 31.02
N PRO A 101 -22.33 -31.52 29.83
CA PRO A 101 -22.63 -32.59 28.87
C PRO A 101 -22.35 -34.00 29.40
N GLN A 102 -21.37 -34.15 30.30
CA GLN A 102 -20.99 -35.45 30.87
C GLN A 102 -21.96 -35.92 31.95
N VAL A 103 -22.70 -35.00 32.56
CA VAL A 103 -23.68 -35.27 33.63
C VAL A 103 -25.12 -35.02 33.18
N ASN A 104 -25.37 -35.05 31.86
CA ASN A 104 -26.65 -34.65 31.28
C ASN A 104 -27.87 -35.38 31.90
N SER A 105 -28.89 -34.60 32.28
CA SER A 105 -30.18 -35.09 32.79
C SER A 105 -31.35 -34.46 32.02
N PRO A 106 -31.90 -35.16 31.00
CA PRO A 106 -32.99 -34.64 30.18
C PRO A 106 -34.26 -34.23 30.93
N SER A 107 -34.58 -34.90 32.04
CA SER A 107 -35.72 -34.56 32.90
C SER A 107 -35.59 -33.19 33.57
N ASP A 108 -34.37 -32.65 33.66
CA ASP A 108 -34.05 -31.43 34.39
C ASP A 108 -33.74 -30.23 33.48
N HIS A 109 -33.85 -30.38 32.15
CA HIS A 109 -33.57 -29.32 31.19
C HIS A 109 -34.39 -28.04 31.41
N ALA A 110 -35.56 -28.12 32.05
CA ALA A 110 -36.36 -26.95 32.41
C ALA A 110 -35.58 -25.95 33.27
N HIS A 111 -34.66 -26.42 34.14
CA HIS A 111 -33.79 -25.55 34.93
C HIS A 111 -32.78 -24.80 34.06
N LEU A 112 -32.26 -25.45 33.02
CA LEU A 112 -31.30 -24.86 32.09
C LEU A 112 -31.98 -23.79 31.23
N VAL A 113 -33.17 -24.06 30.69
CA VAL A 113 -33.97 -23.08 29.94
C VAL A 113 -34.37 -21.90 30.82
N GLY A 114 -34.63 -22.12 32.11
CA GLY A 114 -34.93 -21.06 33.07
C GLY A 114 -33.85 -19.96 33.14
N LEU A 115 -32.57 -20.31 32.93
CA LEU A 115 -31.47 -19.35 32.92
C LEU A 115 -31.49 -18.40 31.70
N MET A 116 -32.22 -18.74 30.63
CA MET A 116 -32.40 -17.88 29.47
C MET A 116 -33.21 -16.60 29.78
N ARG A 117 -33.85 -16.54 30.95
CA ARG A 117 -34.60 -15.36 31.42
C ARG A 117 -33.76 -14.42 32.29
N GLU A 118 -32.52 -14.79 32.62
CA GLU A 118 -31.63 -13.95 33.43
C GLU A 118 -31.20 -12.70 32.65
N PRO A 119 -30.96 -11.56 33.32
CA PRO A 119 -30.54 -10.33 32.67
C PRO A 119 -29.10 -10.39 32.12
N ASP A 120 -28.27 -11.29 32.64
CA ASP A 120 -26.87 -11.47 32.24
C ASP A 120 -26.75 -12.08 30.84
N PHE A 121 -26.26 -11.28 29.88
CA PHE A 121 -26.05 -11.67 28.48
C PHE A 121 -25.04 -12.83 28.33
N GLU A 122 -23.91 -12.78 29.02
CA GLU A 122 -22.86 -13.81 28.90
C GLU A 122 -23.36 -15.16 29.43
N LEU A 123 -24.14 -15.13 30.50
CA LEU A 123 -24.80 -16.34 31.00
C LEU A 123 -25.76 -16.92 29.96
N ARG A 124 -26.65 -16.10 29.38
CA ARG A 124 -27.62 -16.57 28.37
C ARG A 124 -26.93 -17.16 27.14
N ARG A 125 -25.87 -16.51 26.67
CA ARG A 125 -25.10 -17.00 25.52
C ARG A 125 -24.48 -18.37 25.80
N GLN A 126 -23.82 -18.55 26.95
CA GLN A 126 -23.25 -19.84 27.33
C GLN A 126 -24.32 -20.92 27.51
N VAL A 127 -25.48 -20.57 28.07
CA VAL A 127 -26.62 -21.48 28.20
C VAL A 127 -27.18 -21.86 26.83
N ALA A 128 -27.25 -20.93 25.87
CA ALA A 128 -27.69 -21.22 24.51
C ALA A 128 -26.76 -22.20 23.78
N GLU A 129 -25.44 -22.00 23.91
CA GLU A 129 -24.43 -22.93 23.39
C GLU A 129 -24.59 -24.33 24.01
N LEU A 130 -24.80 -24.41 25.33
CA LEU A 130 -25.05 -25.67 26.03
C LEU A 130 -26.34 -26.35 25.55
N ILE A 131 -27.45 -25.62 25.46
CA ILE A 131 -28.71 -26.17 24.96
C ILE A 131 -28.54 -26.70 23.53
N GLY A 132 -27.78 -26.02 22.67
CA GLY A 132 -27.46 -26.52 21.34
C GLY A 132 -26.75 -27.87 21.34
N GLN A 133 -25.96 -28.19 22.38
CA GLN A 133 -25.21 -29.45 22.49
C GLN A 133 -26.01 -30.58 23.14
N ILE A 134 -26.78 -30.30 24.18
CA ILE A 134 -27.40 -31.34 25.03
C ILE A 134 -28.94 -31.32 25.04
N GLY A 135 -29.55 -30.31 24.40
CA GLY A 135 -30.98 -30.06 24.43
C GLY A 135 -31.83 -31.23 23.95
N SER A 136 -33.04 -31.34 24.50
CA SER A 136 -34.02 -32.35 24.11
C SER A 136 -35.13 -31.73 23.25
N GLN A 137 -35.99 -32.57 22.67
CA GLN A 137 -37.19 -32.11 21.95
C GLN A 137 -38.06 -31.17 22.82
N GLN A 138 -38.23 -31.49 24.10
CA GLN A 138 -38.97 -30.63 25.04
C GLN A 138 -38.29 -29.26 25.22
N THR A 139 -36.95 -29.22 25.18
CA THR A 139 -36.16 -27.98 25.27
C THR A 139 -36.39 -27.12 24.03
N PHE A 140 -36.41 -27.74 22.86
CA PHE A 140 -36.72 -27.09 21.59
C PHE A 140 -38.11 -26.43 21.63
N ASP A 141 -39.13 -27.17 22.07
CA ASP A 141 -40.52 -26.67 22.10
C ASP A 141 -40.71 -25.53 23.11
N GLU A 142 -40.02 -25.56 24.25
CA GLU A 142 -40.04 -24.48 25.25
C GLU A 142 -39.32 -23.23 24.73
N LEU A 143 -38.14 -23.37 24.12
CA LEU A 143 -37.42 -22.24 23.53
C LEU A 143 -38.23 -21.59 22.39
N GLY A 144 -38.94 -22.39 21.58
CA GLY A 144 -39.85 -21.87 20.56
C GLY A 144 -40.95 -20.98 21.15
N ARG A 145 -41.56 -21.41 22.26
CA ARG A 145 -42.56 -20.61 22.99
C ARG A 145 -41.98 -19.34 23.60
N LEU A 146 -40.73 -19.36 24.07
CA LEU A 146 -40.05 -18.16 24.57
C LEU A 146 -39.72 -17.18 23.44
N CYS A 147 -39.23 -17.65 22.29
CA CYS A 147 -38.92 -16.79 21.15
C CYS A 147 -40.16 -16.09 20.56
N ALA A 148 -41.34 -16.72 20.66
CA ALA A 148 -42.60 -16.14 20.21
C ALA A 148 -43.04 -14.92 21.03
N ARG A 149 -42.47 -14.71 22.23
CA ARG A 149 -42.83 -13.60 23.11
C ARG A 149 -42.03 -12.34 22.80
N ALA A 150 -42.73 -11.25 22.49
CA ALA A 150 -42.13 -9.96 22.15
C ALA A 150 -41.29 -9.32 23.26
N ASP A 151 -41.60 -9.62 24.52
CA ASP A 151 -40.97 -9.07 25.72
C ASP A 151 -39.77 -9.88 26.22
N PHE A 152 -39.43 -10.99 25.55
CA PHE A 152 -38.39 -11.88 26.03
C PHE A 152 -36.98 -11.35 25.71
N ILE A 153 -36.23 -10.99 26.76
CA ILE A 153 -34.89 -10.38 26.67
C ILE A 153 -33.83 -11.29 26.01
N GLY A 154 -33.94 -12.61 26.16
CA GLY A 154 -32.98 -13.60 25.67
C GLY A 154 -33.32 -14.18 24.30
N ARG A 155 -34.13 -13.48 23.50
CA ARG A 155 -34.70 -14.02 22.26
C ARG A 155 -33.63 -14.36 21.22
N ARG A 156 -32.55 -13.58 21.11
CA ARG A 156 -31.45 -13.84 20.15
C ARG A 156 -30.73 -15.14 20.49
N GLU A 157 -30.33 -15.30 21.75
CA GLU A 157 -29.62 -16.46 22.25
C GLU A 157 -30.51 -17.70 22.19
N ALA A 158 -31.80 -17.57 22.49
CA ALA A 158 -32.76 -18.67 22.33
C ALA A 158 -32.96 -19.06 20.85
N LEU A 159 -32.98 -18.09 19.93
CA LEU A 159 -33.07 -18.36 18.51
C LEU A 159 -31.82 -19.08 17.98
N GLU A 160 -30.64 -18.71 18.49
CA GLU A 160 -29.39 -19.42 18.19
C GLU A 160 -29.40 -20.86 18.70
N ALA A 161 -29.85 -21.08 19.94
CA ALA A 161 -29.99 -22.41 20.51
C ALA A 161 -30.97 -23.28 19.71
N LEU A 162 -32.11 -22.71 19.28
CA LEU A 162 -33.07 -23.39 18.42
C LEU A 162 -32.46 -23.81 17.09
N ALA A 163 -31.73 -22.89 16.44
CA ALA A 163 -31.10 -23.18 15.15
C ALA A 163 -30.01 -24.25 15.29
N SER A 164 -29.22 -24.23 16.36
CA SER A 164 -28.20 -25.24 16.64
C SER A 164 -28.79 -26.61 16.96
N LEU A 165 -29.93 -26.65 17.68
CA LEU A 165 -30.57 -27.89 18.13
C LEU A 165 -31.43 -28.55 17.05
N GLY A 166 -32.17 -27.75 16.27
CA GLY A 166 -33.18 -28.25 15.33
C GLY A 166 -32.92 -27.94 13.86
N GLY A 167 -31.86 -27.21 13.53
CA GLY A 167 -31.58 -26.77 12.16
C GLY A 167 -32.78 -26.08 11.53
N LEU A 168 -33.27 -26.63 10.41
CA LEU A 168 -34.42 -26.12 9.68
C LEU A 168 -35.73 -26.13 10.46
N ARG A 169 -35.85 -26.96 11.51
CA ARG A 169 -37.03 -26.96 12.38
C ARG A 169 -37.21 -25.64 13.12
N ALA A 170 -36.14 -24.85 13.27
CA ALA A 170 -36.18 -23.53 13.89
C ALA A 170 -36.79 -22.46 12.97
N LEU A 171 -37.03 -22.77 11.69
CA LEU A 171 -37.48 -21.79 10.69
C LEU A 171 -38.74 -21.00 11.11
N PRO A 172 -39.81 -21.60 11.67
CA PRO A 172 -40.98 -20.84 12.11
C PRO A 172 -40.64 -19.78 13.17
N ALA A 173 -39.73 -20.08 14.09
CA ALA A 173 -39.28 -19.12 15.09
C ALA A 173 -38.45 -18.00 14.45
N VAL A 174 -37.57 -18.32 13.50
CA VAL A 174 -36.76 -17.32 12.76
C VAL A 174 -37.67 -16.37 11.98
N LEU A 175 -38.68 -16.89 11.27
CA LEU A 175 -39.64 -16.09 10.52
C LEU A 175 -40.49 -15.20 11.45
N GLY A 176 -40.96 -15.73 12.58
CA GLY A 176 -41.72 -14.93 13.57
C GLY A 176 -40.90 -13.77 14.17
N VAL A 177 -39.59 -13.95 14.33
CA VAL A 177 -38.68 -12.88 14.76
C VAL A 177 -38.46 -11.83 13.67
N LEU A 178 -38.45 -12.20 12.39
CA LEU A 178 -38.40 -11.22 11.29
C LEU A 178 -39.64 -10.32 11.26
N GLU A 179 -40.80 -10.86 11.61
CA GLU A 179 -42.05 -10.10 11.65
C GLU A 179 -42.12 -9.15 12.85
N SER A 180 -41.83 -9.67 14.05
CA SER A 180 -42.14 -8.99 15.32
C SER A 180 -40.93 -8.48 16.12
N GLY A 181 -39.71 -8.84 15.69
CA GLY A 181 -38.48 -8.51 16.41
C GLY A 181 -38.04 -7.06 16.24
N SER A 182 -37.17 -6.63 17.15
CA SER A 182 -36.37 -5.41 17.02
C SER A 182 -35.39 -5.49 15.84
N GLU A 183 -34.78 -4.36 15.47
CA GLU A 183 -33.84 -4.31 14.35
C GLU A 183 -32.65 -5.26 14.50
N GLU A 184 -32.06 -5.31 15.70
CA GLU A 184 -30.95 -6.21 15.98
C GLU A 184 -31.36 -7.69 15.90
N GLU A 185 -32.56 -8.01 16.39
CA GLU A 185 -33.13 -9.36 16.32
C GLU A 185 -33.43 -9.77 14.88
N ARG A 186 -33.96 -8.87 14.06
CA ARG A 186 -34.22 -9.10 12.63
C ARG A 186 -32.93 -9.34 11.87
N ILE A 187 -31.92 -8.49 12.06
CA ILE A 187 -30.60 -8.65 11.42
C ILE A 187 -29.96 -9.97 11.84
N PHE A 188 -30.07 -10.35 13.12
CA PHE A 188 -29.60 -11.64 13.61
C PHE A 188 -30.33 -12.81 12.95
N ALA A 189 -31.67 -12.74 12.85
CA ALA A 189 -32.50 -13.74 12.19
C ALA A 189 -32.16 -13.88 10.69
N LEU A 190 -31.90 -12.78 9.98
CA LEU A 190 -31.41 -12.79 8.60
C LEU A 190 -30.06 -13.51 8.48
N GLY A 191 -29.14 -13.27 9.41
CA GLY A 191 -27.86 -13.98 9.49
C GLY A 191 -28.04 -15.49 9.72
N LEU A 192 -29.01 -15.88 10.54
CA LEU A 192 -29.36 -17.29 10.76
C LEU A 192 -29.95 -17.95 9.51
N LEU A 193 -30.86 -17.28 8.79
CA LEU A 193 -31.40 -17.81 7.52
C LEU A 193 -30.27 -18.10 6.53
N ARG A 194 -29.33 -17.16 6.38
CA ARG A 194 -28.15 -17.35 5.55
C ARG A 194 -27.32 -18.56 5.99
N ARG A 195 -27.14 -18.78 7.30
CA ARG A 195 -26.40 -19.95 7.82
C ARG A 195 -27.14 -21.26 7.57
N LEU A 196 -28.46 -21.27 7.73
CA LEU A 196 -29.31 -22.47 7.59
C LEU A 196 -29.37 -22.98 6.14
N PHE A 197 -29.21 -22.11 5.14
CA PHE A 197 -29.33 -22.46 3.72
C PHE A 197 -28.03 -22.27 2.93
N ARG A 198 -26.89 -22.07 3.60
CA ARG A 198 -25.61 -21.75 2.95
C ARG A 198 -25.14 -22.82 1.96
N ASP A 199 -25.32 -24.09 2.32
CA ASP A 199 -24.70 -25.21 1.59
C ASP A 199 -25.54 -25.69 0.39
N GLY A 200 -26.69 -25.05 0.12
CA GLY A 200 -27.51 -25.30 -1.07
C GLY A 200 -28.14 -26.70 -1.17
N GLU A 201 -27.85 -27.61 -0.22
CA GLU A 201 -28.38 -28.98 -0.20
C GLU A 201 -29.90 -29.04 0.03
N VAL A 202 -30.48 -27.99 0.62
CA VAL A 202 -31.91 -27.92 0.91
C VAL A 202 -32.57 -26.76 0.18
N GLN A 203 -33.65 -27.08 -0.54
CA GLN A 203 -34.46 -26.08 -1.24
C GLN A 203 -35.06 -25.08 -0.24
N VAL A 204 -34.82 -23.79 -0.49
CA VAL A 204 -35.35 -22.70 0.33
C VAL A 204 -36.87 -22.60 0.15
N PRO A 205 -37.67 -22.70 1.23
CA PRO A 205 -39.13 -22.60 1.13
C PRO A 205 -39.60 -21.22 0.64
N HIS A 206 -40.70 -21.18 -0.11
CA HIS A 206 -41.25 -19.92 -0.64
C HIS A 206 -41.57 -18.88 0.45
N ALA A 207 -42.01 -19.33 1.63
CA ALA A 207 -42.27 -18.46 2.79
C ALA A 207 -41.03 -17.65 3.23
N VAL A 208 -39.82 -18.20 3.03
CA VAL A 208 -38.57 -17.47 3.34
C VAL A 208 -38.38 -16.31 2.38
N PHE A 209 -38.63 -16.51 1.08
CA PHE A 209 -38.54 -15.43 0.09
C PHE A 209 -39.57 -14.35 0.32
N GLN A 210 -40.80 -14.72 0.72
CA GLN A 210 -41.84 -13.75 1.09
C GLN A 210 -41.41 -12.91 2.31
N ALA A 211 -40.84 -13.55 3.34
CA ALA A 211 -40.33 -12.85 4.52
C ALA A 211 -39.17 -11.91 4.16
N LEU A 212 -38.20 -12.38 3.37
CA LEU A 212 -37.08 -11.54 2.91
C LEU A 212 -37.58 -10.35 2.08
N GLU A 213 -38.51 -10.56 1.14
CA GLU A 213 -39.12 -9.49 0.35
C GLU A 213 -39.81 -8.44 1.24
N ALA A 214 -40.52 -8.85 2.29
CA ALA A 214 -41.11 -7.94 3.26
C ALA A 214 -40.04 -7.11 3.98
N GLN A 215 -38.92 -7.71 4.39
CA GLN A 215 -37.80 -7.00 5.03
C GLN A 215 -37.02 -6.10 4.06
N VAL A 216 -36.96 -6.42 2.77
CA VAL A 216 -36.36 -5.54 1.75
C VAL A 216 -37.14 -4.22 1.66
N ARG A 217 -38.46 -4.24 1.90
CA ARG A 217 -39.31 -3.05 1.96
C ARG A 217 -39.24 -2.28 3.28
N ASP A 218 -38.45 -2.76 4.26
CA ASP A 218 -38.34 -2.10 5.56
C ASP A 218 -37.81 -0.67 5.41
N PRO A 219 -38.42 0.34 6.07
CA PRO A 219 -37.97 1.73 5.97
C PRO A 219 -36.53 1.93 6.44
N ARG A 220 -35.99 1.06 7.30
CA ARG A 220 -34.61 1.15 7.80
C ARG A 220 -33.65 0.57 6.78
N GLU A 221 -32.59 1.32 6.49
CA GLU A 221 -31.62 0.94 5.44
C GLU A 221 -30.81 -0.28 5.83
N SER A 222 -30.42 -0.39 7.10
CA SER A 222 -29.72 -1.54 7.70
C SER A 222 -30.45 -2.86 7.44
N THR A 223 -31.73 -2.96 7.82
CA THR A 223 -32.56 -4.16 7.66
C THR A 223 -32.81 -4.50 6.20
N SER A 224 -33.15 -3.50 5.39
CA SER A 224 -33.41 -3.67 3.96
C SER A 224 -32.18 -4.15 3.19
N MET A 225 -31.01 -3.55 3.46
CA MET A 225 -29.73 -3.98 2.89
C MET A 225 -29.34 -5.37 3.36
N ALA A 226 -29.48 -5.68 4.66
CA ALA A 226 -29.20 -7.01 5.19
C ALA A 226 -30.09 -8.07 4.53
N SER A 227 -31.39 -7.80 4.38
CA SER A 227 -32.32 -8.71 3.72
C SER A 227 -31.98 -8.91 2.25
N MET A 228 -31.67 -7.82 1.53
CA MET A 228 -31.29 -7.88 0.12
C MET A 228 -30.02 -8.71 -0.11
N ARG A 229 -29.04 -8.67 0.80
CA ARG A 229 -27.84 -9.54 0.73
C ARG A 229 -28.22 -11.01 0.85
N VAL A 230 -29.03 -11.36 1.85
CA VAL A 230 -29.48 -12.75 2.05
C VAL A 230 -30.32 -13.21 0.85
N PHE A 231 -31.19 -12.37 0.32
CA PHE A 231 -31.98 -12.67 -0.87
C PHE A 231 -31.10 -12.89 -2.11
N THR A 232 -30.03 -12.08 -2.26
CA THR A 232 -29.03 -12.24 -3.32
C THR A 232 -28.29 -13.57 -3.23
N GLU A 233 -27.98 -14.03 -2.03
CA GLU A 233 -27.29 -15.30 -1.82
C GLU A 233 -28.21 -16.51 -2.05
N LEU A 234 -29.47 -16.44 -1.62
CA LEU A 234 -30.36 -17.62 -1.53
C LEU A 234 -31.33 -17.79 -2.71
N ALA A 235 -31.77 -16.73 -3.37
CA ALA A 235 -32.85 -16.85 -4.35
C ALA A 235 -32.40 -17.54 -5.65
N PRO A 236 -33.20 -18.44 -6.25
CA PRO A 236 -32.96 -18.87 -7.63
C PRO A 236 -33.27 -17.73 -8.61
N GLU A 237 -32.82 -17.85 -9.86
CA GLU A 237 -32.91 -16.80 -10.87
C GLU A 237 -34.34 -16.28 -11.09
N ASP A 238 -35.30 -17.18 -11.27
CA ASP A 238 -36.68 -16.79 -11.53
C ASP A 238 -37.27 -15.99 -10.37
N VAL A 239 -37.11 -16.47 -9.14
CA VAL A 239 -37.57 -15.76 -7.94
C VAL A 239 -36.87 -14.41 -7.79
N TYR A 240 -35.60 -14.32 -8.17
CA TYR A 240 -34.82 -13.10 -8.07
C TYR A 240 -35.28 -12.02 -9.04
N ILE A 241 -35.48 -12.40 -10.31
CA ILE A 241 -35.93 -11.49 -11.36
C ILE A 241 -37.37 -11.05 -11.11
N ASP A 242 -38.26 -11.98 -10.73
CA ASP A 242 -39.66 -11.66 -10.43
C ASP A 242 -39.79 -10.68 -9.25
N MET A 243 -38.92 -10.80 -8.23
CA MET A 243 -38.86 -9.83 -7.12
C MET A 243 -38.42 -8.46 -7.61
N LEU A 244 -37.36 -8.39 -8.42
CA LEU A 244 -36.87 -7.13 -8.99
C LEU A 244 -37.92 -6.45 -9.86
N GLU A 245 -38.66 -7.20 -10.68
CA GLU A 245 -39.77 -6.65 -11.48
C GLU A 245 -40.84 -5.98 -10.61
N ARG A 246 -41.19 -6.61 -9.49
CA ARG A 246 -42.17 -6.05 -8.55
C ARG A 246 -41.64 -4.84 -7.79
N LEU A 247 -40.37 -4.85 -7.36
CA LEU A 247 -39.86 -3.88 -6.39
C LEU A 247 -39.02 -2.76 -6.96
N GLN A 248 -38.41 -2.90 -8.14
CA GLN A 248 -37.35 -1.99 -8.64
C GLN A 248 -37.69 -0.50 -8.52
N GLY A 249 -38.95 -0.10 -8.76
CA GLY A 249 -39.39 1.30 -8.68
C GLY A 249 -39.56 1.85 -7.26
N SER A 250 -39.66 0.96 -6.26
CA SER A 250 -39.79 1.30 -4.84
C SER A 250 -38.48 1.15 -4.06
N LEU A 251 -37.48 0.49 -4.64
CA LEU A 251 -36.19 0.27 -3.98
C LEU A 251 -35.39 1.57 -3.90
N ARG A 252 -34.80 1.81 -2.72
CA ARG A 252 -33.82 2.87 -2.55
C ARG A 252 -32.61 2.65 -3.46
N PRO A 253 -31.92 3.72 -3.91
CA PRO A 253 -30.78 3.59 -4.82
C PRO A 253 -29.67 2.66 -4.34
N ALA A 254 -29.35 2.64 -3.04
CA ALA A 254 -28.34 1.74 -2.48
C ALA A 254 -28.74 0.26 -2.56
N VAL A 255 -30.00 -0.04 -2.24
CA VAL A 255 -30.57 -1.40 -2.28
C VAL A 255 -30.68 -1.89 -3.72
N LEU A 256 -31.14 -1.03 -4.64
CA LEU A 256 -31.23 -1.37 -6.05
C LEU A 256 -29.86 -1.66 -6.66
N ARG A 257 -28.82 -0.87 -6.34
CA ARG A 257 -27.44 -1.16 -6.80
C ARG A 257 -26.92 -2.49 -6.27
N LEU A 258 -27.18 -2.80 -5.00
CA LEU A 258 -26.83 -4.10 -4.43
C LEU A 258 -27.56 -5.23 -5.17
N ALA A 259 -28.84 -5.03 -5.49
CA ALA A 259 -29.62 -6.01 -6.22
C ALA A 259 -29.12 -6.22 -7.66
N ILE A 260 -28.70 -5.15 -8.35
CA ILE A 260 -28.06 -5.21 -9.66
C ILE A 260 -26.72 -5.96 -9.59
N ALA A 261 -25.90 -5.67 -8.58
CA ALA A 261 -24.64 -6.39 -8.38
C ALA A 261 -24.89 -7.89 -8.14
N GLY A 262 -25.96 -8.22 -7.43
CA GLY A 262 -26.40 -9.59 -7.17
C GLY A 262 -26.81 -10.37 -8.41
N MET A 263 -27.24 -9.69 -9.48
CA MET A 263 -27.53 -10.34 -10.77
C MET A 263 -26.28 -10.90 -11.46
N GLY A 264 -25.08 -10.45 -11.05
CA GLY A 264 -23.82 -10.89 -11.67
C GLY A 264 -23.53 -12.39 -11.57
N ARG A 265 -24.25 -13.12 -10.72
CA ARG A 265 -24.16 -14.58 -10.63
C ARG A 265 -24.96 -15.33 -11.69
N PHE A 266 -25.88 -14.66 -12.38
CA PHE A 266 -26.72 -15.25 -13.42
C PHE A 266 -26.17 -14.91 -14.79
N ARG A 267 -25.72 -15.93 -15.53
CA ARG A 267 -25.18 -15.80 -16.89
C ARG A 267 -26.22 -16.15 -17.96
N SER A 268 -27.50 -15.92 -17.68
CA SER A 268 -28.59 -16.24 -18.60
C SER A 268 -29.02 -15.01 -19.40
N GLY A 269 -29.58 -15.23 -20.59
CA GLY A 269 -30.20 -14.17 -21.39
C GLY A 269 -31.41 -13.51 -20.70
N LYS A 270 -32.04 -14.15 -19.69
CA LYS A 270 -33.10 -13.53 -18.88
C LYS A 270 -32.50 -12.43 -17.98
N ALA A 271 -31.40 -12.72 -17.28
CA ALA A 271 -30.69 -11.75 -16.47
C ALA A 271 -30.12 -10.58 -17.31
N LEU A 272 -29.53 -10.86 -18.46
CA LEU A 272 -28.99 -9.82 -19.36
C LEU A 272 -30.09 -8.91 -19.91
N ARG A 273 -31.25 -9.46 -20.32
CA ARG A 273 -32.41 -8.64 -20.70
C ARG A 273 -32.85 -7.72 -19.57
N LYS A 274 -32.89 -8.22 -18.34
CA LYS A 274 -33.27 -7.41 -17.19
C LYS A 274 -32.25 -6.31 -16.87
N LEU A 275 -30.94 -6.60 -16.98
CA LEU A 275 -29.89 -5.57 -16.88
C LEU A 275 -30.02 -4.49 -17.95
N ARG A 276 -30.38 -4.87 -19.18
CA ARG A 276 -30.62 -3.93 -20.29
C ARG A 276 -31.80 -2.99 -20.02
N GLU A 277 -32.91 -3.52 -19.50
CA GLU A 277 -34.05 -2.70 -19.06
C GLU A 277 -33.63 -1.69 -17.97
N LEU A 278 -32.91 -2.17 -16.95
CA LEU A 278 -32.44 -1.34 -15.84
C LEU A 278 -31.44 -0.27 -16.29
N TYR A 279 -30.59 -0.58 -17.26
CA TYR A 279 -29.66 0.38 -17.85
C TYR A 279 -30.40 1.52 -18.57
N ARG A 280 -31.40 1.18 -19.40
CA ARG A 280 -32.14 2.18 -20.20
C ARG A 280 -33.02 3.09 -19.34
N ALA A 281 -33.71 2.53 -18.35
CA ALA A 281 -34.59 3.28 -17.46
C ALA A 281 -33.85 3.96 -16.29
N GLY A 282 -32.65 3.49 -15.96
CA GLY A 282 -31.92 3.89 -14.75
C GLY A 282 -31.22 5.24 -14.83
N ALA A 283 -31.11 5.91 -13.68
CA ALA A 283 -30.24 7.07 -13.50
C ALA A 283 -28.75 6.69 -13.64
N ARG A 284 -27.86 7.68 -13.71
CA ARG A 284 -26.40 7.48 -13.89
C ARG A 284 -25.82 6.42 -12.95
N SER A 285 -26.16 6.44 -11.67
CA SER A 285 -25.65 5.47 -10.68
C SER A 285 -26.10 4.03 -10.94
N VAL A 286 -27.29 3.86 -11.53
CA VAL A 286 -27.83 2.54 -11.93
C VAL A 286 -27.11 2.06 -13.18
N LYS A 287 -26.90 2.94 -14.17
CA LYS A 287 -26.14 2.62 -15.39
C LYS A 287 -24.73 2.12 -15.08
N LEU A 288 -24.02 2.81 -14.18
CA LEU A 288 -22.69 2.38 -13.72
C LEU A 288 -22.73 1.01 -13.04
N ALA A 289 -23.70 0.78 -12.14
CA ALA A 289 -23.84 -0.51 -11.48
C ALA A 289 -24.16 -1.65 -12.47
N VAL A 290 -24.95 -1.37 -13.52
CA VAL A 290 -25.20 -2.35 -14.58
C VAL A 290 -23.92 -2.66 -15.36
N LEU A 291 -23.13 -1.65 -15.74
CA LEU A 291 -21.86 -1.87 -16.44
C LEU A 291 -20.87 -2.69 -15.60
N ASP A 292 -20.76 -2.40 -14.29
CA ASP A 292 -19.97 -3.19 -13.36
C ASP A 292 -20.44 -4.66 -13.31
N THR A 293 -21.75 -4.89 -13.32
CA THR A 293 -22.32 -6.24 -13.35
C THR A 293 -22.00 -6.94 -14.67
N LEU A 294 -22.13 -6.26 -15.82
CA LEU A 294 -21.81 -6.85 -17.14
C LEU A 294 -20.35 -7.30 -17.24
N GLY A 295 -19.41 -6.52 -16.70
CA GLY A 295 -18.00 -6.91 -16.66
C GLY A 295 -17.70 -8.15 -15.80
N ARG A 296 -18.62 -8.56 -14.93
CA ARG A 296 -18.54 -9.82 -14.15
C ARG A 296 -19.27 -10.98 -14.84
N VAL A 297 -20.39 -10.69 -15.49
CA VAL A 297 -21.18 -11.70 -16.21
C VAL A 297 -20.43 -12.18 -17.44
N GLY A 298 -19.88 -11.26 -18.22
CA GLY A 298 -19.19 -11.53 -19.48
C GLY A 298 -20.12 -11.94 -20.62
N GLY A 299 -19.55 -12.51 -21.69
CA GLY A 299 -20.27 -13.08 -22.83
C GLY A 299 -20.58 -12.11 -23.98
N GLU A 300 -20.77 -12.66 -25.19
CA GLU A 300 -21.06 -11.90 -26.42
C GLU A 300 -22.33 -11.04 -26.31
N GLU A 301 -23.38 -11.54 -25.66
CA GLU A 301 -24.65 -10.83 -25.46
C GLU A 301 -24.50 -9.51 -24.66
N SER A 302 -23.41 -9.38 -23.89
CA SER A 302 -23.09 -8.16 -23.13
C SER A 302 -22.50 -7.05 -24.02
N LEU A 303 -21.89 -7.39 -25.17
CA LEU A 303 -21.23 -6.43 -26.04
C LEU A 303 -22.17 -5.37 -26.60
N ASP A 304 -23.38 -5.76 -27.00
CA ASP A 304 -24.37 -4.83 -27.54
C ASP A 304 -24.68 -3.70 -26.56
N LEU A 305 -24.82 -4.04 -25.28
CA LEU A 305 -25.15 -3.08 -24.23
C LEU A 305 -23.94 -2.22 -23.84
N ILE A 306 -22.74 -2.80 -23.86
CA ILE A 306 -21.49 -2.04 -23.65
C ILE A 306 -21.27 -1.06 -24.81
N ALA A 307 -21.51 -1.48 -26.06
CA ALA A 307 -21.45 -0.63 -27.24
C ALA A 307 -22.50 0.50 -27.19
N GLU A 308 -23.74 0.20 -26.75
CA GLU A 308 -24.76 1.22 -26.47
C GLU A 308 -24.26 2.24 -25.43
N ALA A 309 -23.56 1.76 -24.39
CA ALA A 309 -23.03 2.61 -23.32
C ALA A 309 -21.83 3.46 -23.70
N LEU A 310 -21.01 3.02 -24.64
CA LEU A 310 -19.91 3.81 -25.21
C LEU A 310 -20.41 5.05 -25.95
N ASN A 311 -21.65 5.03 -26.43
CA ASN A 311 -22.31 6.18 -27.03
C ASN A 311 -23.20 6.98 -26.05
N ALA A 312 -23.10 6.71 -24.73
CA ALA A 312 -23.94 7.38 -23.75
C ALA A 312 -23.61 8.89 -23.64
N LYS A 313 -24.60 9.74 -23.37
CA LYS A 313 -24.40 11.20 -23.22
C LYS A 313 -23.37 11.59 -22.14
N HIS A 314 -23.18 10.76 -21.13
CA HIS A 314 -22.30 11.09 -19.99
C HIS A 314 -20.92 10.43 -20.13
N LEU A 315 -19.86 11.24 -20.07
CA LEU A 315 -18.47 10.79 -20.19
C LEU A 315 -18.14 9.64 -19.22
N ASN A 316 -18.54 9.72 -17.95
CA ASN A 316 -18.27 8.66 -16.96
C ASN A 316 -18.86 7.30 -17.36
N VAL A 317 -20.00 7.30 -18.05
CA VAL A 317 -20.63 6.06 -18.53
C VAL A 317 -19.87 5.51 -19.73
N ARG A 318 -19.39 6.39 -20.63
CA ARG A 318 -18.52 6.01 -21.76
C ARG A 318 -17.21 5.40 -21.28
N MET A 319 -16.51 6.09 -20.37
CA MET A 319 -15.24 5.62 -19.79
C MET A 319 -15.43 4.28 -19.09
N LYS A 320 -16.50 4.13 -18.30
CA LYS A 320 -16.76 2.86 -17.63
C LYS A 320 -17.07 1.72 -18.61
N ALA A 321 -17.78 2.01 -19.69
CA ALA A 321 -18.04 1.04 -20.75
C ALA A 321 -16.75 0.63 -21.48
N ALA A 322 -15.83 1.57 -21.71
CA ALA A 322 -14.51 1.29 -22.30
C ALA A 322 -13.65 0.41 -21.39
N GLU A 323 -13.59 0.73 -20.08
CA GLU A 323 -12.89 -0.08 -19.06
C GLU A 323 -13.43 -1.52 -19.02
N VAL A 324 -14.76 -1.67 -19.04
CA VAL A 324 -15.40 -3.00 -19.05
C VAL A 324 -15.09 -3.74 -20.36
N LEU A 325 -15.12 -3.08 -21.52
CA LEU A 325 -14.80 -3.68 -22.81
C LEU A 325 -13.35 -4.17 -22.87
N GLN A 326 -12.41 -3.35 -22.39
CA GLN A 326 -11.00 -3.71 -22.27
C GLN A 326 -10.80 -4.93 -21.36
N ALA A 327 -11.41 -4.91 -20.16
CA ALA A 327 -11.30 -6.02 -19.21
C ALA A 327 -11.85 -7.34 -19.79
N LEU A 328 -12.92 -7.30 -20.59
CA LEU A 328 -13.45 -8.48 -21.29
C LEU A 328 -12.51 -8.96 -22.40
N SER A 329 -11.91 -8.03 -23.16
CA SER A 329 -10.91 -8.34 -24.19
C SER A 329 -9.67 -9.02 -23.60
N GLU A 330 -9.13 -8.46 -22.51
CA GLU A 330 -7.93 -8.97 -21.83
C GLU A 330 -8.14 -10.38 -21.25
N ARG A 331 -9.35 -10.70 -20.77
CA ARG A 331 -9.68 -12.06 -20.31
C ARG A 331 -9.83 -13.07 -21.45
N GLY A 332 -10.00 -12.61 -22.69
CA GLY A 332 -10.23 -13.46 -23.85
C GLY A 332 -11.61 -14.14 -23.84
N GLU A 333 -12.56 -13.62 -23.07
CA GLU A 333 -13.91 -14.18 -22.97
C GLU A 333 -14.77 -13.84 -24.20
N VAL A 334 -14.43 -12.78 -24.93
CA VAL A 334 -15.23 -12.26 -26.05
C VAL A 334 -14.34 -11.65 -27.14
N ASP A 335 -14.65 -11.91 -28.41
CA ASP A 335 -14.05 -11.20 -29.55
C ASP A 335 -14.62 -9.78 -29.65
N VAL A 336 -13.82 -8.80 -29.21
CA VAL A 336 -14.19 -7.38 -29.27
C VAL A 336 -13.77 -6.71 -30.59
N ALA A 337 -13.05 -7.39 -31.48
CA ALA A 337 -12.45 -6.79 -32.68
C ALA A 337 -13.51 -6.13 -33.57
N ARG A 338 -14.64 -6.81 -33.78
CA ARG A 338 -15.76 -6.27 -34.57
C ARG A 338 -16.34 -5.01 -33.95
N THR A 339 -16.48 -5.00 -32.63
CA THR A 339 -17.00 -3.86 -31.87
C THR A 339 -16.06 -2.67 -31.96
N VAL A 340 -14.76 -2.87 -31.78
CA VAL A 340 -13.75 -1.80 -31.91
C VAL A 340 -13.75 -1.19 -33.31
N ILE A 341 -13.76 -2.01 -34.37
CA ILE A 341 -13.83 -1.49 -35.76
C ILE A 341 -15.12 -0.70 -36.00
N TRP A 342 -16.24 -1.16 -35.47
CA TRP A 342 -17.51 -0.45 -35.59
C TRP A 342 -17.46 0.92 -34.87
N LEU A 343 -16.88 0.97 -33.66
CA LEU A 343 -16.73 2.21 -32.89
C LEU A 343 -15.75 3.21 -33.53
N LEU A 344 -14.66 2.73 -34.12
CA LEU A 344 -13.71 3.57 -34.86
C LEU A 344 -14.34 4.24 -36.10
N ARG A 345 -15.48 3.74 -36.60
CA ARG A 345 -16.25 4.37 -37.68
C ARG A 345 -17.27 5.41 -37.19
N SER A 346 -17.31 5.67 -35.88
CA SER A 346 -18.23 6.65 -35.31
C SER A 346 -17.94 8.06 -35.83
N ARG A 347 -19.01 8.84 -36.03
CA ARG A 347 -18.90 10.28 -36.33
C ARG A 347 -18.47 11.08 -35.09
N ASP A 348 -18.67 10.53 -33.89
CA ASP A 348 -18.25 11.15 -32.63
C ASP A 348 -16.76 10.88 -32.39
N GLN A 349 -15.97 11.96 -32.36
CA GLN A 349 -14.52 11.93 -32.17
C GLN A 349 -14.12 11.26 -30.84
N ASP A 350 -14.85 11.50 -29.76
CA ASP A 350 -14.52 10.92 -28.45
C ASP A 350 -14.75 9.41 -28.43
N VAL A 351 -15.78 8.94 -29.16
CA VAL A 351 -16.03 7.50 -29.34
C VAL A 351 -14.88 6.86 -30.12
N ARG A 352 -14.36 7.52 -31.17
CA ARG A 352 -13.19 7.01 -31.91
C ARG A 352 -11.94 6.97 -31.03
N ARG A 353 -11.69 8.00 -30.21
CA ARG A 353 -10.56 8.04 -29.27
C ARG A 353 -10.60 6.88 -28.27
N LEU A 354 -11.76 6.66 -27.64
CA LEU A 354 -11.96 5.53 -26.72
C LEU A 354 -11.77 4.19 -27.43
N ALA A 355 -12.28 4.04 -28.65
CA ALA A 355 -12.10 2.82 -29.43
C ALA A 355 -10.63 2.57 -29.81
N ALA A 356 -9.89 3.62 -30.14
CA ALA A 356 -8.46 3.53 -30.43
C ALA A 356 -7.64 3.12 -29.20
N GLU A 357 -8.05 3.55 -28.01
CA GLU A 357 -7.44 3.13 -26.74
C GLU A 357 -7.68 1.64 -26.47
N VAL A 358 -8.90 1.15 -26.70
CA VAL A 358 -9.22 -0.28 -26.54
C VAL A 358 -8.55 -1.14 -27.62
N ALA A 359 -8.28 -0.62 -28.82
CA ALA A 359 -7.76 -1.38 -29.96
C ALA A 359 -6.45 -2.13 -29.65
N ARG A 360 -5.62 -1.60 -28.75
CA ARG A 360 -4.38 -2.26 -28.31
C ARG A 360 -4.62 -3.52 -27.48
N SER A 361 -5.71 -3.55 -26.72
CA SER A 361 -6.08 -4.69 -25.86
C SER A 361 -6.74 -5.85 -26.62
N VAL A 362 -7.00 -5.68 -27.92
CA VAL A 362 -7.68 -6.67 -28.75
C VAL A 362 -6.70 -7.78 -29.12
N ARG A 363 -7.03 -9.02 -28.79
CA ARG A 363 -6.25 -10.19 -29.21
C ARG A 363 -6.50 -10.46 -30.70
N ASP A 364 -5.43 -10.52 -31.50
CA ASP A 364 -5.49 -10.79 -32.95
C ASP A 364 -4.70 -12.05 -33.33
N GLU A 365 -5.06 -13.19 -32.74
CA GLU A 365 -4.35 -14.46 -32.95
C GLU A 365 -4.38 -14.92 -34.42
N GLU A 366 -5.45 -14.61 -35.15
CA GLU A 366 -5.61 -14.95 -36.57
C GLU A 366 -5.00 -13.89 -37.52
N GLY A 367 -4.57 -12.73 -37.01
CA GLY A 367 -3.99 -11.65 -37.81
C GLY A 367 -5.00 -10.96 -38.76
N VAL A 368 -6.29 -10.99 -38.44
CA VAL A 368 -7.40 -10.47 -39.25
C VAL A 368 -7.80 -9.05 -38.83
N PHE A 369 -7.46 -8.64 -37.60
CA PHE A 369 -7.86 -7.34 -37.04
C PHE A 369 -6.90 -6.21 -37.46
N TRP A 370 -5.59 -6.40 -37.34
CA TRP A 370 -4.62 -5.34 -37.67
C TRP A 370 -4.73 -4.82 -39.13
N PRO A 371 -5.03 -5.61 -40.17
CA PRO A 371 -5.18 -5.08 -41.53
C PRO A 371 -6.35 -4.11 -41.65
N LYS A 372 -7.40 -4.28 -40.83
CA LYS A 372 -8.56 -3.37 -40.81
C LYS A 372 -8.21 -2.02 -40.16
N LEU A 373 -7.28 -2.03 -39.20
CA LEU A 373 -6.82 -0.82 -38.52
C LEU A 373 -6.07 0.15 -39.46
N LEU A 374 -5.43 -0.37 -40.51
CA LEU A 374 -4.71 0.45 -41.51
C LEU A 374 -5.57 1.57 -42.10
N THR A 375 -6.88 1.32 -42.26
CA THR A 375 -7.80 2.33 -42.82
C THR A 375 -7.95 3.57 -41.92
N PHE A 376 -7.66 3.45 -40.62
CA PHE A 376 -7.76 4.54 -39.65
C PHE A 376 -6.43 5.27 -39.42
N LEU A 377 -5.34 4.87 -40.08
CA LEU A 377 -4.11 5.67 -40.14
C LEU A 377 -4.30 7.02 -40.85
N ARG A 378 -5.42 7.20 -41.57
CA ARG A 378 -5.82 8.46 -42.20
C ARG A 378 -7.02 9.13 -41.51
N ASP A 379 -7.29 8.79 -40.24
CA ASP A 379 -8.33 9.48 -39.45
C ASP A 379 -8.02 10.99 -39.41
N GLU A 380 -9.06 11.83 -39.38
CA GLU A 380 -8.93 13.28 -39.25
C GLU A 380 -8.28 13.68 -37.92
N ASP A 381 -8.56 12.94 -36.84
CA ASP A 381 -8.03 13.18 -35.52
C ASP A 381 -6.61 12.59 -35.39
N TRP A 382 -5.65 13.47 -35.08
CA TRP A 382 -4.26 13.08 -34.89
C TRP A 382 -4.07 12.07 -33.76
N TRP A 383 -4.86 12.18 -32.67
CA TRP A 383 -4.77 11.27 -31.53
C TRP A 383 -5.16 9.85 -31.92
N VAL A 384 -6.21 9.72 -32.73
CA VAL A 384 -6.67 8.42 -33.24
C VAL A 384 -5.58 7.81 -34.12
N ARG A 385 -5.00 8.57 -35.07
CA ARG A 385 -3.91 8.07 -35.92
C ARG A 385 -2.74 7.55 -35.10
N GLU A 386 -2.34 8.28 -34.06
CA GLU A 386 -1.19 7.92 -33.23
C GLU A 386 -1.45 6.66 -32.40
N ARG A 387 -2.60 6.57 -31.72
CA ARG A 387 -2.95 5.38 -30.93
C ARG A 387 -3.18 4.13 -31.78
N ILE A 388 -3.74 4.31 -32.99
CA ILE A 388 -3.86 3.23 -33.97
C ILE A 388 -2.49 2.77 -34.46
N THR A 389 -1.54 3.69 -34.63
CA THR A 389 -0.15 3.34 -34.96
C THR A 389 0.48 2.49 -33.85
N ASP A 390 0.29 2.86 -32.59
CA ASP A 390 0.78 2.06 -31.46
C ASP A 390 0.21 0.65 -31.45
N ALA A 391 -1.11 0.53 -31.64
CA ALA A 391 -1.79 -0.76 -31.74
C ALA A 391 -1.25 -1.58 -32.94
N LEU A 392 -1.06 -0.96 -34.10
CA LEU A 392 -0.53 -1.62 -35.29
C LEU A 392 0.93 -2.07 -35.13
N THR A 393 1.77 -1.29 -34.46
CA THR A 393 3.16 -1.67 -34.19
C THR A 393 3.22 -2.92 -33.32
N GLU A 394 2.36 -3.03 -32.30
CA GLU A 394 2.30 -4.21 -31.43
C GLU A 394 1.70 -5.44 -32.15
N LEU A 395 0.66 -5.24 -32.96
CA LEU A 395 -0.05 -6.34 -33.63
C LEU A 395 0.67 -6.86 -34.90
N ALA A 396 1.26 -5.96 -35.70
CA ALA A 396 1.81 -6.28 -37.02
C ALA A 396 3.35 -6.32 -37.05
N GLY A 397 4.02 -5.63 -36.13
CA GLY A 397 5.48 -5.50 -36.11
C GLY A 397 6.06 -5.04 -37.45
N THR A 398 7.16 -5.64 -37.89
CA THR A 398 7.88 -5.29 -39.14
C THR A 398 7.08 -5.52 -40.43
N LYS A 399 5.93 -6.22 -40.38
CA LYS A 399 5.02 -6.30 -41.54
C LYS A 399 4.50 -4.91 -41.93
N LEU A 400 4.49 -3.96 -40.99
CA LEU A 400 4.04 -2.59 -41.19
C LEU A 400 5.04 -1.74 -42.01
N THR A 401 6.32 -2.13 -42.09
CA THR A 401 7.37 -1.34 -42.75
C THR A 401 7.03 -1.00 -44.21
N ARG A 402 6.46 -1.96 -44.95
CA ARG A 402 6.05 -1.73 -46.35
C ARG A 402 4.91 -0.71 -46.47
N TYR A 403 4.03 -0.63 -45.48
CA TYR A 403 2.95 0.34 -45.46
C TYR A 403 3.47 1.73 -45.10
N ALA A 404 4.42 1.83 -44.16
CA ALA A 404 5.08 3.10 -43.85
C ALA A 404 5.76 3.72 -45.09
N TYR A 405 6.32 2.90 -45.99
CA TYR A 405 6.87 3.40 -47.26
C TYR A 405 5.84 4.08 -48.17
N THR A 406 4.58 3.65 -48.14
CA THR A 406 3.52 4.31 -48.94
C THR A 406 3.27 5.74 -48.48
N PHE A 407 3.43 6.00 -47.18
CA PHE A 407 3.30 7.35 -46.62
C PHE A 407 4.45 8.27 -46.99
N LEU A 408 5.67 7.74 -47.22
CA LEU A 408 6.83 8.53 -47.64
C LEU A 408 6.70 9.10 -49.07
N GLU A 409 5.79 8.55 -49.87
CA GLU A 409 5.56 8.96 -51.26
C GLU A 409 4.32 9.88 -51.40
N GLU A 410 3.70 10.30 -50.29
CA GLU A 410 2.53 11.18 -50.29
C GLU A 410 2.88 12.63 -50.63
N GLU A 411 1.96 13.35 -51.29
CA GLU A 411 2.12 14.78 -51.61
C GLU A 411 2.21 15.65 -50.33
N SER A 412 1.47 15.28 -49.28
CA SER A 412 1.45 16.01 -48.01
C SER A 412 2.68 15.71 -47.15
N ALA A 413 3.46 16.76 -46.84
CA ALA A 413 4.61 16.66 -45.93
C ALA A 413 4.23 16.12 -44.54
N VAL A 414 3.02 16.40 -44.04
CA VAL A 414 2.52 15.87 -42.76
C VAL A 414 2.39 14.35 -42.79
N LEU A 415 1.94 13.79 -43.92
CA LEU A 415 1.80 12.34 -44.09
C LEU A 415 3.15 11.67 -44.31
N ARG A 416 4.07 12.31 -45.06
CA ARG A 416 5.45 11.82 -45.19
C ARG A 416 6.15 11.75 -43.83
N ARG A 417 6.04 12.81 -43.02
CA ARG A 417 6.58 12.82 -41.64
C ARG A 417 5.97 11.72 -40.78
N PHE A 418 4.66 11.52 -40.87
CA PHE A 418 3.99 10.42 -40.16
C PHE A 418 4.54 9.05 -40.59
N GLY A 419 4.83 8.85 -41.89
CA GLY A 419 5.53 7.67 -42.38
C GLY A 419 6.93 7.48 -41.78
N VAL A 420 7.69 8.57 -41.61
CA VAL A 420 8.99 8.55 -40.92
C VAL A 420 8.82 8.17 -39.45
N ASP A 421 7.85 8.76 -38.74
CA ASP A 421 7.55 8.44 -37.34
C ASP A 421 7.16 6.96 -37.17
N MET A 422 6.40 6.39 -38.11
CA MET A 422 6.10 4.96 -38.13
C MET A 422 7.37 4.12 -38.28
N LEU A 423 8.27 4.46 -39.22
CA LEU A 423 9.53 3.74 -39.40
C LEU A 423 10.44 3.83 -38.17
N MET A 424 10.48 4.99 -37.53
CA MET A 424 11.23 5.21 -36.29
C MET A 424 10.71 4.33 -35.14
N ARG A 425 9.39 4.12 -35.03
CA ARG A 425 8.78 3.19 -34.05
C ARG A 425 9.05 1.71 -34.39
N LEU A 426 9.11 1.39 -35.68
CA LEU A 426 9.32 0.02 -36.15
C LEU A 426 10.79 -0.44 -36.06
N GLN A 427 11.74 0.49 -36.20
CA GLN A 427 13.19 0.25 -36.15
C GLN A 427 13.66 -0.91 -37.06
N ASP A 428 13.02 -1.07 -38.23
CA ASP A 428 13.37 -2.12 -39.19
C ASP A 428 14.62 -1.72 -40.02
N PRO A 429 15.75 -2.46 -39.94
CA PRO A 429 16.98 -2.13 -40.67
C PRO A 429 16.79 -2.05 -42.19
N ALA A 430 15.76 -2.69 -42.76
CA ALA A 430 15.45 -2.59 -44.18
C ALA A 430 15.04 -1.17 -44.62
N SER A 431 14.68 -0.31 -43.66
CA SER A 431 14.24 1.07 -43.91
C SER A 431 15.37 2.07 -44.14
N LEU A 432 16.61 1.73 -43.79
CA LEU A 432 17.76 2.65 -43.88
C LEU A 432 17.88 3.30 -45.27
N GLY A 433 17.84 2.49 -46.33
CA GLY A 433 17.99 3.00 -47.70
C GLY A 433 16.86 3.96 -48.13
N ARG A 434 15.65 3.78 -47.59
CA ARG A 434 14.51 4.68 -47.85
C ARG A 434 14.64 5.98 -47.05
N LEU A 435 15.04 5.90 -45.78
CA LEU A 435 15.29 7.07 -44.95
C LEU A 435 16.42 7.94 -45.52
N VAL A 436 17.55 7.33 -45.92
CA VAL A 436 18.67 8.06 -46.57
C VAL A 436 18.21 8.77 -47.84
N ARG A 437 17.39 8.12 -48.67
CA ARG A 437 16.82 8.76 -49.86
C ARG A 437 15.93 9.96 -49.48
N GLN A 438 15.10 9.82 -48.45
CA GLN A 438 14.23 10.90 -48.00
C GLN A 438 15.03 12.13 -47.58
N VAL A 439 16.14 11.94 -46.85
CA VAL A 439 17.03 13.02 -46.46
C VAL A 439 17.65 13.73 -47.67
N GLN A 440 17.96 12.99 -48.74
CA GLN A 440 18.61 13.55 -49.94
C GLN A 440 17.64 14.24 -50.92
N SER A 441 16.39 13.78 -51.01
CA SER A 441 15.49 14.17 -52.11
C SER A 441 14.17 14.81 -51.69
N ASP A 442 13.82 14.87 -50.39
CA ASP A 442 12.58 15.56 -49.97
C ASP A 442 12.78 17.08 -50.00
N ASP A 443 11.75 17.80 -50.43
CA ASP A 443 11.74 19.26 -50.49
C ASP A 443 11.41 19.91 -49.13
N ASP A 444 10.81 19.16 -48.19
CA ASP A 444 10.42 19.65 -46.87
C ASP A 444 11.53 19.45 -45.83
N TRP A 445 11.99 20.55 -45.23
CA TRP A 445 13.08 20.55 -44.25
C TRP A 445 12.79 19.67 -43.02
N TRP A 446 11.55 19.63 -42.54
CA TRP A 446 11.18 18.92 -41.32
C TRP A 446 11.14 17.42 -41.55
N VAL A 447 10.68 16.97 -42.72
CA VAL A 447 10.73 15.55 -43.09
C VAL A 447 12.19 15.07 -43.16
N ARG A 448 13.09 15.88 -43.69
CA ARG A 448 14.53 15.56 -43.79
C ARG A 448 15.18 15.42 -42.41
N GLU A 449 15.01 16.40 -41.53
CA GLU A 449 15.53 16.34 -40.15
C GLU A 449 14.98 15.13 -39.40
N ARG A 450 13.67 14.89 -39.49
CA ARG A 450 13.01 13.75 -38.86
C ARG A 450 13.52 12.41 -39.39
N SER A 451 13.88 12.34 -40.67
CA SER A 451 14.52 11.14 -41.24
C SER A 451 15.95 10.93 -40.73
N ILE A 452 16.70 12.00 -40.46
CA ILE A 452 18.03 11.89 -39.81
C ILE A 452 17.89 11.38 -38.37
N GLU A 453 16.91 11.87 -37.62
CA GLU A 453 16.57 11.38 -36.28
C GLU A 453 16.17 9.89 -36.32
N ALA A 454 15.32 9.50 -37.28
CA ALA A 454 14.91 8.11 -37.48
C ALA A 454 16.10 7.19 -37.84
N ILE A 455 17.07 7.67 -38.63
CA ILE A 455 18.32 6.95 -38.92
C ILE A 455 19.14 6.73 -37.65
N GLY A 456 19.23 7.73 -36.76
CA GLY A 456 19.90 7.61 -35.47
C GLY A 456 19.25 6.56 -34.59
N HIS A 457 17.91 6.60 -34.47
CA HIS A 457 17.12 5.61 -33.72
C HIS A 457 17.19 4.19 -34.30
N LEU A 458 17.49 4.04 -35.59
CA LEU A 458 17.67 2.74 -36.22
C LEU A 458 18.93 2.02 -35.71
N GLY A 459 19.95 2.76 -35.28
CA GLY A 459 21.19 2.21 -34.72
C GLY A 459 22.11 1.51 -35.75
N ASP A 460 21.85 1.64 -37.05
CA ASP A 460 22.62 0.97 -38.10
C ASP A 460 23.85 1.79 -38.52
N ARG A 461 25.02 1.37 -38.05
CA ARG A 461 26.31 2.05 -38.30
C ARG A 461 26.69 2.19 -39.77
N ARG A 462 26.07 1.41 -40.67
CA ARG A 462 26.27 1.60 -42.12
C ARG A 462 25.81 2.99 -42.58
N ALA A 463 25.00 3.70 -41.80
CA ALA A 463 24.55 5.06 -42.07
C ALA A 463 25.63 6.12 -41.85
N VAL A 464 26.66 5.85 -41.04
CA VAL A 464 27.65 6.85 -40.59
C VAL A 464 28.35 7.55 -41.76
N PRO A 465 28.90 6.86 -42.78
CA PRO A 465 29.56 7.54 -43.91
C PRO A 465 28.60 8.44 -44.71
N TYR A 466 27.32 8.03 -44.82
CA TYR A 466 26.31 8.79 -45.55
C TYR A 466 25.92 10.07 -44.80
N LEU A 467 25.78 10.00 -43.47
CA LEU A 467 25.51 11.18 -42.65
C LEU A 467 26.67 12.16 -42.69
N ILE A 468 27.92 11.68 -42.62
CA ILE A 468 29.11 12.53 -42.72
C ILE A 468 29.16 13.25 -44.08
N ASP A 469 28.99 12.54 -45.20
CA ASP A 469 28.95 13.15 -46.54
C ASP A 469 27.84 14.19 -46.68
N LEU A 470 26.67 13.93 -46.10
CA LEU A 470 25.55 14.86 -46.09
C LEU A 470 25.83 16.13 -45.26
N MET A 471 26.36 15.97 -44.05
CA MET A 471 26.73 17.08 -43.17
C MET A 471 27.81 17.99 -43.77
N GLN A 472 28.72 17.42 -44.58
CA GLN A 472 29.73 18.19 -45.32
C GLN A 472 29.10 19.02 -46.46
N LYS A 473 28.13 18.45 -47.18
CA LYS A 473 27.44 19.12 -48.30
C LYS A 473 26.42 20.16 -47.85
N GLU A 474 25.75 19.92 -46.72
CA GLU A 474 24.63 20.73 -46.26
C GLU A 474 24.82 21.22 -44.82
N PRO A 475 25.27 22.48 -44.63
CA PRO A 475 25.50 23.04 -43.30
C PRO A 475 24.29 23.02 -42.37
N SER A 476 23.07 23.18 -42.91
CA SER A 476 21.84 23.21 -42.12
C SER A 476 21.54 21.88 -41.40
N LEU A 477 22.11 20.76 -41.85
CA LEU A 477 21.85 19.43 -41.29
C LEU A 477 22.91 18.99 -40.28
N ARG A 478 23.95 19.80 -40.04
CA ARG A 478 25.05 19.43 -39.16
C ARG A 478 24.61 19.25 -37.70
N MET A 479 23.69 20.09 -37.21
CA MET A 479 23.21 19.98 -35.82
C MET A 479 22.50 18.64 -35.56
N ILE A 480 21.48 18.32 -36.36
CA ILE A 480 20.77 17.04 -36.25
C ILE A 480 21.65 15.84 -36.64
N GLY A 481 22.62 16.06 -37.53
CA GLY A 481 23.62 15.06 -37.92
C GLY A 481 24.55 14.68 -36.77
N VAL A 482 24.98 15.64 -35.94
CA VAL A 482 25.76 15.37 -34.72
C VAL A 482 24.96 14.50 -33.74
N GLU A 483 23.68 14.80 -33.51
CA GLU A 483 22.80 14.00 -32.65
C GLU A 483 22.61 12.57 -33.20
N SER A 484 22.45 12.42 -34.51
CA SER A 484 22.31 11.11 -35.15
C SER A 484 23.63 10.30 -35.10
N LEU A 485 24.77 10.94 -35.33
CA LEU A 485 26.10 10.32 -35.20
C LEU A 485 26.42 9.89 -33.77
N GLU A 486 25.98 10.67 -32.78
CA GLU A 486 26.04 10.30 -31.37
C GLU A 486 25.27 9.00 -31.10
N MET A 487 24.03 8.87 -31.61
CA MET A 487 23.21 7.67 -31.41
C MET A 487 23.82 6.43 -32.09
N LEU A 488 24.41 6.59 -33.28
CA LEU A 488 25.04 5.49 -34.02
C LEU A 488 26.37 5.04 -33.41
N GLY A 489 27.15 6.01 -32.91
CA GLY A 489 28.48 5.81 -32.34
C GLY A 489 29.48 5.16 -33.30
N GLY A 490 30.61 4.70 -32.74
CA GLY A 490 31.70 4.06 -33.49
C GLY A 490 32.86 5.01 -33.78
N GLU A 491 34.00 4.42 -34.18
CA GLU A 491 35.27 5.14 -34.36
C GLU A 491 35.19 6.18 -35.48
N GLU A 492 34.52 5.88 -36.60
CA GLU A 492 34.37 6.81 -37.72
C GLU A 492 33.51 8.03 -37.36
N ALA A 493 32.44 7.83 -36.58
CA ALA A 493 31.61 8.92 -36.06
C ALA A 493 32.40 9.78 -35.05
N ALA A 494 33.10 9.15 -34.10
CA ALA A 494 33.94 9.85 -33.12
C ALA A 494 35.06 10.66 -33.79
N ALA A 495 35.72 10.10 -34.80
CA ALA A 495 36.77 10.79 -35.55
C ALA A 495 36.22 12.02 -36.28
N TYR A 496 35.04 11.93 -36.89
CA TYR A 496 34.42 13.08 -37.54
C TYR A 496 33.96 14.15 -36.54
N LEU A 497 33.38 13.76 -35.38
CA LEU A 497 33.07 14.72 -34.33
C LEU A 497 34.32 15.42 -33.78
N ALA A 498 35.43 14.70 -33.61
CA ALA A 498 36.71 15.28 -33.21
C ALA A 498 37.26 16.27 -34.25
N HIS A 499 37.06 15.99 -35.54
CA HIS A 499 37.37 16.92 -36.62
C HIS A 499 36.52 18.19 -36.56
N LEU A 500 35.19 18.08 -36.36
CA LEU A 500 34.30 19.25 -36.21
C LEU A 500 34.70 20.16 -35.04
N VAL A 501 35.28 19.58 -34.00
CA VAL A 501 35.71 20.31 -32.80
C VAL A 501 37.04 21.04 -32.99
N SER A 502 37.99 20.42 -33.71
CA SER A 502 39.39 20.86 -33.80
C SER A 502 39.75 21.64 -35.06
N ASP A 503 39.01 21.47 -36.16
CA ASP A 503 39.33 22.11 -37.43
C ASP A 503 38.94 23.60 -37.43
N GLU A 504 39.89 24.44 -37.86
CA GLU A 504 39.76 25.90 -37.89
C GLU A 504 38.55 26.39 -38.72
N SER A 505 38.15 25.62 -39.74
CA SER A 505 37.02 25.98 -40.62
C SER A 505 35.67 26.05 -39.91
N TYR A 506 35.51 25.40 -38.75
CA TYR A 506 34.27 25.42 -37.96
C TYR A 506 34.32 26.38 -36.77
N HIS A 507 35.39 27.15 -36.58
CA HIS A 507 35.55 28.02 -35.41
C HIS A 507 34.45 29.08 -35.26
N GLU A 508 33.89 29.55 -36.37
CA GLU A 508 32.76 30.49 -36.38
C GLU A 508 31.42 29.82 -36.01
N GLU A 509 31.32 28.49 -36.12
CA GLU A 509 30.12 27.69 -35.80
C GLU A 509 30.15 27.20 -34.34
N ARG A 510 30.11 28.15 -33.40
CA ARG A 510 30.19 27.90 -31.95
C ARG A 510 29.28 26.77 -31.48
N ASP A 511 28.00 26.82 -31.81
CA ASP A 511 27.01 25.86 -31.30
C ASP A 511 27.24 24.45 -31.87
N LEU A 512 27.66 24.35 -33.13
CA LEU A 512 28.04 23.08 -33.74
C LEU A 512 29.23 22.45 -33.01
N ARG A 513 30.31 23.23 -32.76
CA ARG A 513 31.49 22.76 -32.02
C ARG A 513 31.12 22.30 -30.62
N LEU A 514 30.18 22.99 -29.97
CA LEU A 514 29.74 22.67 -28.62
C LEU A 514 28.92 21.38 -28.56
N PHE A 515 27.99 21.19 -29.51
CA PHE A 515 27.25 19.93 -29.65
C PHE A 515 28.17 18.78 -30.05
N ALA A 516 29.10 18.99 -31.00
CA ALA A 516 30.07 17.99 -31.42
C ALA A 516 31.01 17.59 -30.27
N LEU A 517 31.47 18.54 -29.45
CA LEU A 517 32.30 18.28 -28.28
C LEU A 517 31.55 17.49 -27.20
N ARG A 518 30.28 17.81 -26.96
CA ARG A 518 29.42 17.04 -26.05
C ARG A 518 29.22 15.62 -26.57
N ALA A 519 28.84 15.46 -27.84
CA ALA A 519 28.64 14.17 -28.49
C ALA A 519 29.92 13.32 -28.52
N LEU A 520 31.06 13.93 -28.84
CA LEU A 520 32.38 13.31 -28.77
C LEU A 520 32.70 12.84 -27.35
N GLY A 521 32.27 13.56 -26.32
CA GLY A 521 32.42 13.14 -24.94
C GLY A 521 31.62 11.91 -24.52
N LYS A 522 30.73 11.41 -25.39
CA LYS A 522 29.89 10.22 -25.20
C LYS A 522 30.42 9.03 -25.97
N ILE A 523 30.80 9.25 -27.23
CA ILE A 523 31.20 8.18 -28.16
C ILE A 523 32.72 8.09 -28.39
N GLY A 524 33.48 9.14 -28.06
CA GLY A 524 34.92 9.24 -28.25
C GLY A 524 35.75 8.64 -27.11
N THR A 525 36.93 8.16 -27.47
CA THR A 525 37.96 7.61 -26.55
C THR A 525 39.09 8.62 -26.31
N ALA A 526 39.99 8.30 -25.38
CA ALA A 526 41.18 9.10 -25.09
C ALA A 526 42.08 9.36 -26.32
N ASP A 527 42.00 8.53 -27.36
CA ASP A 527 42.72 8.74 -28.63
C ASP A 527 42.38 10.08 -29.30
N HIS A 528 41.22 10.66 -28.99
CA HIS A 528 40.75 11.94 -29.51
C HIS A 528 41.13 13.13 -28.60
N ALA A 529 41.85 12.90 -27.50
CA ALA A 529 42.27 13.96 -26.57
C ALA A 529 43.08 15.06 -27.28
N VAL A 530 43.92 14.68 -28.25
CA VAL A 530 44.72 15.62 -29.05
C VAL A 530 43.86 16.64 -29.80
N ALA A 531 42.65 16.24 -30.23
CA ALA A 531 41.71 17.15 -30.90
C ALA A 531 41.03 18.13 -29.92
N VAL A 532 40.94 17.77 -28.64
CA VAL A 532 40.24 18.55 -27.59
C VAL A 532 41.21 19.43 -26.79
N GLU A 533 42.49 19.06 -26.66
CA GLU A 533 43.54 19.82 -25.96
C GLU A 533 43.64 21.31 -26.34
N PRO A 534 43.55 21.69 -27.64
CA PRO A 534 43.60 23.11 -28.03
C PRO A 534 42.50 23.95 -27.38
N LEU A 535 41.34 23.36 -27.09
CA LEU A 535 40.19 24.05 -26.50
C LEU A 535 40.42 24.50 -25.05
N LEU A 536 41.45 23.98 -24.36
CA LEU A 536 41.81 24.49 -23.03
C LEU A 536 42.25 25.96 -23.06
N ARG A 537 42.68 26.43 -24.23
CA ARG A 537 43.11 27.81 -24.47
C ARG A 537 42.09 28.65 -25.24
N GLU A 538 40.94 28.07 -25.61
CA GLU A 538 39.90 28.79 -26.35
C GLU A 538 39.26 29.88 -25.51
N ASP A 539 38.86 31.00 -26.14
CA ASP A 539 38.28 32.13 -25.43
C ASP A 539 36.87 31.82 -24.90
N ASP A 540 36.11 30.96 -25.59
CA ASP A 540 34.78 30.54 -25.17
C ASP A 540 34.83 29.72 -23.87
N GLN A 541 34.24 30.27 -22.81
CA GLN A 541 34.26 29.68 -21.48
C GLN A 541 33.55 28.31 -21.42
N GLU A 542 32.49 28.11 -22.21
CA GLU A 542 31.68 26.90 -22.17
C GLU A 542 32.39 25.76 -22.91
N LEU A 543 32.95 26.02 -24.10
CA LEU A 543 33.80 25.06 -24.82
C LEU A 543 35.00 24.66 -23.98
N ARG A 544 35.68 25.63 -23.35
CA ARG A 544 36.82 25.39 -22.48
C ARG A 544 36.47 24.53 -21.27
N GLN A 545 35.33 24.78 -20.64
CA GLN A 545 34.87 24.00 -19.48
C GLN A 545 34.55 22.56 -19.88
N ILE A 546 33.78 22.36 -20.97
CA ILE A 546 33.42 21.01 -21.45
C ILE A 546 34.67 20.25 -21.90
N ALA A 547 35.60 20.91 -22.59
CA ALA A 547 36.88 20.33 -22.99
C ALA A 547 37.74 19.95 -21.79
N THR A 548 37.79 20.80 -20.75
CA THR A 548 38.50 20.53 -19.50
C THR A 548 37.92 19.31 -18.81
N ASP A 549 36.59 19.25 -18.67
CA ASP A 549 35.90 18.12 -18.04
C ASP A 549 36.04 16.83 -18.86
N LEU A 550 36.05 16.94 -20.19
CA LEU A 550 36.23 15.80 -21.09
C LEU A 550 37.66 15.25 -21.05
N LEU A 551 38.67 16.12 -21.13
CA LEU A 551 40.08 15.75 -21.01
C LEU A 551 40.41 15.24 -19.61
N LEU A 552 39.79 15.79 -18.55
CA LEU A 552 39.90 15.22 -17.21
C LEU A 552 39.33 13.80 -17.18
N ARG A 553 38.14 13.55 -17.74
CA ARG A 553 37.56 12.19 -17.83
C ARG A 553 38.44 11.23 -18.64
N TRP A 554 38.97 11.65 -19.79
CA TRP A 554 39.85 10.80 -20.62
C TRP A 554 41.26 10.63 -20.03
N SER A 555 41.80 11.64 -19.36
CA SER A 555 43.06 11.54 -18.60
C SER A 555 42.91 10.66 -17.37
N VAL A 556 41.74 10.60 -16.74
CA VAL A 556 41.40 9.62 -15.69
C VAL A 556 41.36 8.20 -16.25
N LEU A 557 41.06 8.01 -17.55
CA LEU A 557 41.13 6.70 -18.22
C LEU A 557 42.57 6.31 -18.61
N GLU A 558 43.38 7.24 -19.14
CA GLU A 558 44.82 6.99 -19.36
C GLU A 558 45.59 6.82 -18.05
N SER A 559 45.25 7.58 -17.02
CA SER A 559 45.78 7.40 -15.67
C SER A 559 45.16 6.19 -14.97
N ALA A 560 43.98 5.69 -15.32
CA ALA A 560 43.51 4.38 -14.85
C ALA A 560 44.33 3.22 -15.47
N PHE A 561 44.79 3.35 -16.72
CA PHE A 561 45.67 2.37 -17.37
C PHE A 561 47.16 2.53 -16.97
N GLN A 562 47.66 3.74 -16.71
CA GLN A 562 49.02 3.97 -16.23
C GLN A 562 49.18 3.88 -14.69
N ALA A 563 48.16 4.19 -13.90
CA ALA A 563 48.18 4.04 -12.43
C ALA A 563 48.13 2.57 -11.99
N GLN A 564 47.95 1.62 -12.92
CA GLN A 564 48.22 0.21 -12.67
C GLN A 564 49.72 -0.06 -12.41
N ARG A 565 50.63 0.89 -12.67
CA ARG A 565 52.08 0.66 -12.53
C ARG A 565 52.86 1.58 -11.61
N THR A 566 52.37 2.73 -11.18
CA THR A 566 53.25 3.67 -10.46
C THR A 566 52.53 4.53 -9.41
N LEU A 567 52.52 3.99 -8.18
CA LEU A 567 52.34 4.64 -6.88
C LEU A 567 50.97 5.26 -6.51
N ALA A 568 50.25 4.51 -5.66
CA ALA A 568 49.28 4.91 -4.60
C ALA A 568 47.89 5.44 -5.04
N GLY A 569 46.73 4.81 -4.76
CA GLY A 569 46.44 3.65 -3.92
C GLY A 569 45.25 3.81 -2.96
N GLN A 570 44.24 4.67 -3.21
CA GLN A 570 43.17 4.87 -2.20
C GLN A 570 41.70 4.87 -2.65
N LEU A 571 41.33 5.10 -3.92
CA LEU A 571 39.91 5.13 -4.32
C LEU A 571 39.62 4.13 -5.45
N SER A 572 38.57 3.33 -5.30
CA SER A 572 38.12 2.36 -6.31
C SER A 572 37.38 3.05 -7.47
N SER A 573 37.20 2.36 -8.59
CA SER A 573 36.42 2.89 -9.74
C SER A 573 34.97 3.22 -9.37
N LEU A 574 34.37 2.48 -8.43
CA LEU A 574 33.06 2.78 -7.87
C LEU A 574 33.09 4.09 -7.07
N ASP A 575 34.11 4.28 -6.23
CA ASP A 575 34.23 5.48 -5.40
C ASP A 575 34.37 6.76 -6.24
N GLN A 576 35.00 6.66 -7.42
CA GLN A 576 35.08 7.77 -8.37
C GLN A 576 33.72 8.15 -8.95
N ILE A 577 32.88 7.16 -9.29
CA ILE A 577 31.50 7.39 -9.78
C ILE A 577 30.67 8.09 -8.70
N LEU A 578 30.77 7.62 -7.45
CA LEU A 578 30.05 8.21 -6.31
C LEU A 578 30.51 9.65 -6.02
N LEU A 579 31.82 9.92 -6.15
CA LEU A 579 32.39 11.27 -6.00
C LEU A 579 31.85 12.24 -7.05
N LEU A 580 31.80 11.83 -8.32
CA LEU A 580 31.24 12.64 -9.41
C LEU A 580 29.74 12.90 -9.22
N ALA A 581 28.98 11.88 -8.80
CA ALA A 581 27.56 12.04 -8.52
C ALA A 581 27.30 13.06 -7.41
N ARG A 582 28.12 13.06 -6.36
CA ARG A 582 28.01 14.00 -5.24
C ARG A 582 28.32 15.44 -5.66
N GLN A 583 29.34 15.67 -6.50
CA GLN A 583 29.64 17.00 -7.05
C GLN A 583 28.48 17.58 -7.85
N GLN A 584 27.63 16.71 -8.41
CA GLN A 584 26.44 17.09 -9.15
C GLN A 584 25.15 17.17 -8.30
N ASN A 585 25.29 17.17 -6.96
CA ASN A 585 24.18 17.21 -6.00
C ASN A 585 23.13 16.10 -6.24
N ALA A 586 23.58 14.88 -6.56
CA ALA A 586 22.72 13.73 -6.73
C ALA A 586 22.20 13.19 -5.38
N ASP A 587 20.90 12.92 -5.31
CA ASP A 587 20.24 12.22 -4.21
C ASP A 587 20.47 10.70 -4.30
N ASP A 588 20.35 10.14 -5.51
CA ASP A 588 20.54 8.71 -5.80
C ASP A 588 21.48 8.51 -7.01
N VAL A 589 22.28 7.44 -7.01
CA VAL A 589 23.05 6.93 -8.16
C VAL A 589 22.50 5.56 -8.53
N ILE A 590 22.25 5.30 -9.80
CA ILE A 590 21.62 4.07 -10.30
C ILE A 590 22.56 3.44 -11.33
N LEU A 591 22.98 2.20 -11.10
CA LEU A 591 23.82 1.41 -11.98
C LEU A 591 23.01 0.24 -12.56
N CYS A 592 22.99 0.12 -13.88
CA CYS A 592 22.19 -0.85 -14.61
C CYS A 592 22.91 -1.27 -15.90
N ALA A 593 22.88 -2.57 -16.22
CA ALA A 593 23.61 -3.12 -17.37
C ALA A 593 23.07 -2.57 -18.69
N SER A 594 23.99 -2.38 -19.64
CA SER A 594 23.75 -1.80 -20.97
C SER A 594 23.20 -0.36 -20.92
N ARG A 595 23.41 0.33 -19.80
CA ARG A 595 22.99 1.71 -19.58
C ARG A 595 24.12 2.50 -18.91
N PRO A 596 24.20 3.82 -19.10
CA PRO A 596 25.12 4.63 -18.33
C PRO A 596 24.72 4.67 -16.85
N PRO A 597 25.65 5.00 -15.93
CA PRO A 597 25.30 5.38 -14.57
C PRO A 597 24.32 6.55 -14.60
N TYR A 598 23.18 6.42 -13.93
CA TYR A 598 22.24 7.52 -13.75
C TYR A 598 22.40 8.14 -12.38
N ILE A 599 22.05 9.42 -12.28
CA ILE A 599 21.83 10.11 -11.03
C ILE A 599 20.41 10.66 -10.97
N LYS A 600 19.85 10.70 -9.77
CA LYS A 600 18.60 11.38 -9.48
C LYS A 600 18.90 12.62 -8.66
N ALA A 601 18.47 13.79 -9.11
CA ALA A 601 18.61 15.05 -8.38
C ALA A 601 17.29 15.81 -8.45
N LEU A 602 16.77 16.28 -7.31
CA LEU A 602 15.51 17.03 -7.22
C LEU A 602 14.31 16.29 -7.85
N GLY A 603 14.32 14.96 -7.79
CA GLY A 603 13.25 14.11 -8.32
C GLY A 603 13.38 13.71 -9.79
N ALA A 604 14.27 14.34 -10.57
CA ALA A 604 14.51 14.00 -11.97
C ALA A 604 15.72 13.06 -12.12
N VAL A 605 15.63 12.08 -13.02
CA VAL A 605 16.69 11.11 -13.32
C VAL A 605 17.42 11.55 -14.59
N ARG A 606 18.77 11.63 -14.54
CA ARG A 606 19.63 12.01 -15.66
C ARG A 606 20.91 11.18 -15.67
N PRO A 607 21.51 10.91 -16.83
CA PRO A 607 22.79 10.19 -16.89
C PRO A 607 23.90 11.01 -16.23
N LEU A 608 24.78 10.35 -15.46
CA LEU A 608 25.97 10.95 -14.84
C LEU A 608 27.08 11.17 -15.89
N ASN A 609 27.23 10.18 -16.76
CA ASN A 609 28.03 10.22 -17.97
C ASN A 609 27.31 9.39 -19.03
N GLU A 610 27.91 9.28 -20.21
CA GLU A 610 27.20 8.75 -21.37
C GLU A 610 27.71 7.38 -21.80
N THR A 611 28.65 6.82 -21.04
CA THR A 611 29.26 5.53 -21.32
C THR A 611 28.41 4.42 -20.69
N PRO A 612 27.82 3.52 -21.49
CA PRO A 612 27.07 2.39 -20.96
C PRO A 612 28.01 1.40 -20.24
N LEU A 613 27.55 0.85 -19.12
CA LEU A 613 28.28 -0.20 -18.41
C LEU A 613 27.77 -1.58 -18.83
N THR A 614 28.67 -2.52 -19.11
CA THR A 614 28.30 -3.92 -19.36
C THR A 614 27.93 -4.63 -18.06
N SER A 615 27.28 -5.79 -18.15
CA SER A 615 26.96 -6.61 -16.97
C SER A 615 28.23 -7.01 -16.19
N GLU A 616 29.30 -7.39 -16.89
CA GLU A 616 30.57 -7.75 -16.24
C GLU A 616 31.21 -6.55 -15.54
N GLN A 617 31.10 -5.36 -16.13
CA GLN A 617 31.62 -4.13 -15.52
C GLN A 617 30.85 -3.76 -14.25
N ILE A 618 29.53 -3.93 -14.24
CA ILE A 618 28.70 -3.66 -13.05
C ILE A 618 29.00 -4.66 -11.94
N GLU A 619 29.14 -5.94 -12.27
CA GLU A 619 29.58 -6.94 -11.31
C GLU A 619 30.99 -6.62 -10.77
N ALA A 620 31.91 -6.19 -11.63
CA ALA A 620 33.26 -5.78 -11.23
C ALA A 620 33.26 -4.52 -10.34
N LEU A 621 32.25 -3.64 -10.44
CA LEU A 621 32.08 -2.47 -9.58
C LEU A 621 31.43 -2.83 -8.23
N ILE A 622 30.40 -3.68 -8.24
CA ILE A 622 29.59 -4.00 -7.07
C ILE A 622 30.21 -5.11 -6.23
N LEU A 623 30.69 -6.20 -6.83
CA LEU A 623 31.18 -7.34 -6.05
C LEU A 623 32.28 -6.94 -5.05
N PRO A 624 33.27 -6.08 -5.38
CA PRO A 624 34.28 -5.65 -4.41
C PRO A 624 33.75 -4.90 -3.19
N CYS A 625 32.55 -4.31 -3.24
CA CYS A 625 31.94 -3.66 -2.08
C CYS A 625 31.15 -4.62 -1.18
N LEU A 626 30.97 -5.88 -1.60
CA LEU A 626 30.28 -6.92 -0.84
C LEU A 626 31.26 -7.81 -0.08
N THR A 627 30.96 -8.08 1.20
CA THR A 627 31.59 -9.16 1.97
C THR A 627 31.18 -10.54 1.46
N ASP A 628 31.96 -11.59 1.78
CA ASP A 628 31.63 -12.97 1.35
C ASP A 628 30.21 -13.38 1.76
N ALA A 629 29.80 -13.06 3.00
CA ALA A 629 28.45 -13.34 3.50
C ALA A 629 27.35 -12.57 2.75
N GLN A 630 27.63 -11.33 2.33
CA GLN A 630 26.70 -10.52 1.52
C GLN A 630 26.60 -11.04 0.09
N ARG A 631 27.69 -11.55 -0.48
CA ARG A 631 27.68 -12.19 -1.80
C ARG A 631 26.81 -13.45 -1.80
N ASP A 632 26.98 -14.29 -0.79
CA ASP A 632 26.14 -15.48 -0.60
C ASP A 632 24.66 -15.09 -0.43
N ALA A 633 24.36 -14.05 0.36
CA ALA A 633 23.01 -13.55 0.56
C ALA A 633 22.40 -12.98 -0.73
N LEU A 634 23.16 -12.24 -1.54
CA LEU A 634 22.71 -11.72 -2.83
C LEU A 634 22.38 -12.86 -3.81
N LEU A 635 23.17 -13.94 -3.80
CA LEU A 635 22.91 -15.13 -4.63
C LEU A 635 21.64 -15.88 -4.20
N GLU A 636 21.40 -15.98 -2.89
CA GLU A 636 20.24 -16.70 -2.34
C GLU A 636 18.94 -15.90 -2.42
N LEU A 637 18.97 -14.61 -2.06
CA LEU A 637 17.79 -13.76 -1.90
C LEU A 637 17.50 -12.91 -3.14
N GLN A 638 18.47 -12.78 -4.06
CA GLN A 638 18.40 -11.94 -5.27
C GLN A 638 18.19 -10.44 -5.02
N ASP A 639 18.28 -10.01 -3.75
CA ASP A 639 18.15 -8.63 -3.26
C ASP A 639 18.98 -8.47 -1.98
N LEU A 640 19.67 -7.34 -1.82
CA LEU A 640 20.51 -7.04 -0.67
C LEU A 640 20.57 -5.52 -0.39
N ASP A 641 20.23 -5.13 0.84
CA ASP A 641 20.46 -3.80 1.40
C ASP A 641 21.69 -3.75 2.31
N PHE A 642 22.53 -2.72 2.17
CA PHE A 642 23.67 -2.45 3.08
C PHE A 642 24.15 -0.99 2.96
N SER A 643 25.13 -0.58 3.78
CA SER A 643 25.82 0.70 3.64
C SER A 643 27.21 0.58 3.03
N HIS A 644 27.56 1.50 2.15
CA HIS A 644 28.91 1.64 1.57
C HIS A 644 29.54 2.96 2.01
N GLU A 645 30.80 2.92 2.44
CA GLU A 645 31.58 4.08 2.83
C GLU A 645 32.74 4.31 1.86
N VAL A 646 32.85 5.54 1.35
CA VAL A 646 33.92 5.93 0.42
C VAL A 646 35.20 6.18 1.21
N LYS A 647 36.23 5.37 0.95
CA LYS A 647 37.50 5.41 1.69
C LYS A 647 38.16 6.79 1.62
N GLY A 648 38.46 7.37 2.77
CA GLY A 648 39.16 8.65 2.86
C GLY A 648 38.29 9.91 2.70
N GLN A 649 36.98 9.78 2.48
CA GLN A 649 36.07 10.92 2.30
C GLN A 649 34.91 11.01 3.31
N ASN A 650 34.79 10.12 4.31
CA ASN A 650 33.67 10.08 5.28
C ASN A 650 32.26 10.05 4.65
N TRP A 651 32.14 9.79 3.34
CA TRP A 651 30.86 9.74 2.65
C TRP A 651 30.25 8.36 2.75
N ARG A 652 28.96 8.31 3.10
CA ARG A 652 28.19 7.08 3.18
C ARG A 652 27.05 7.07 2.17
N TYR A 653 26.76 5.88 1.67
CA TYR A 653 25.64 5.60 0.78
C TYR A 653 24.86 4.42 1.31
N ARG A 654 23.52 4.49 1.23
CA ARG A 654 22.68 3.31 1.36
C ARG A 654 22.62 2.64 0.00
N VAL A 655 23.00 1.37 -0.05
CA VAL A 655 23.08 0.59 -1.29
C VAL A 655 22.02 -0.48 -1.25
N ASN A 656 21.22 -0.54 -2.31
CA ASN A 656 20.36 -1.68 -2.61
C ASN A 656 20.89 -2.33 -3.89
N VAL A 657 21.20 -3.63 -3.84
CA VAL A 657 21.68 -4.43 -4.97
C VAL A 657 20.65 -5.51 -5.26
N PHE A 658 20.22 -5.63 -6.51
CA PHE A 658 19.16 -6.57 -6.90
C PHE A 658 19.38 -7.10 -8.31
N TYR A 659 18.75 -8.23 -8.63
CA TYR A 659 18.72 -8.76 -9.99
C TYR A 659 17.53 -8.19 -10.77
N GLN A 660 17.76 -7.86 -12.03
CA GLN A 660 16.74 -7.46 -13.00
C GLN A 660 16.95 -8.20 -14.33
N GLN A 661 16.11 -7.90 -15.33
CA GLN A 661 16.13 -8.58 -16.63
C GLN A 661 17.50 -8.60 -17.31
N THR A 662 18.32 -7.57 -17.12
CA THR A 662 19.65 -7.43 -17.77
C THR A 662 20.83 -7.83 -16.87
N GLY A 663 20.58 -8.37 -15.67
CA GLY A 663 21.63 -8.77 -14.72
C GLY A 663 21.56 -8.01 -13.40
N VAL A 664 22.70 -7.88 -12.71
CA VAL A 664 22.80 -7.17 -11.43
C VAL A 664 22.62 -5.66 -11.64
N ALA A 665 21.86 -5.01 -10.76
CA ALA A 665 21.71 -3.58 -10.68
C ALA A 665 21.95 -3.09 -9.25
N ALA A 666 22.29 -1.82 -9.10
CA ALA A 666 22.47 -1.21 -7.79
C ALA A 666 21.96 0.23 -7.75
N VAL A 667 21.39 0.62 -6.60
CA VAL A 667 21.01 1.99 -6.29
C VAL A 667 21.76 2.44 -5.04
N PHE A 668 22.54 3.51 -5.17
CA PHE A 668 23.27 4.16 -4.09
C PHE A 668 22.56 5.47 -3.74
N ARG A 669 21.87 5.50 -2.61
CA ARG A 669 21.29 6.73 -2.06
C ARG A 669 22.32 7.43 -1.21
N GLN A 670 22.59 8.70 -1.51
CA GLN A 670 23.47 9.52 -0.69
C GLN A 670 22.90 9.68 0.71
N ILE A 671 23.76 9.48 1.72
CA ILE A 671 23.46 9.80 3.10
C ILE A 671 24.00 11.20 3.40
N GLY A 672 23.12 12.09 3.86
CA GLY A 672 23.45 13.50 4.08
C GLY A 672 24.46 13.71 5.21
N GLU A 673 25.47 14.56 4.98
CA GLU A 673 26.47 14.92 6.01
C GLU A 673 26.01 16.05 6.93
N HIS A 674 25.15 16.94 6.42
CA HIS A 674 24.71 18.10 7.15
C HIS A 674 23.42 17.79 7.90
N LEU A 675 23.56 17.50 9.19
CA LEU A 675 22.43 17.41 10.11
C LEU A 675 22.03 18.83 10.55
N PRO A 676 20.85 19.35 10.13
CA PRO A 676 20.34 20.61 10.66
C PRO A 676 20.17 20.53 12.18
N GLN A 677 20.39 21.66 12.86
CA GLN A 677 20.16 21.71 14.30
C GLN A 677 18.68 21.55 14.60
N LEU A 678 18.35 21.02 15.78
CA LEU A 678 16.96 20.79 16.17
C LEU A 678 16.13 22.09 16.12
N GLU A 679 16.77 23.22 16.41
CA GLU A 679 16.21 24.57 16.36
C GLU A 679 15.91 25.08 14.94
N GLU A 680 16.54 24.51 13.91
CA GLU A 680 16.41 24.92 12.50
C GLU A 680 15.30 24.14 11.77
N LEU A 681 14.78 23.06 12.38
CA LEU A 681 13.79 22.17 11.77
C LEU A 681 12.35 22.70 11.79
N GLY A 682 12.10 23.86 12.43
CA GLY A 682 10.74 24.38 12.59
C GLY A 682 9.86 23.56 13.54
N LEU A 683 10.48 22.74 14.40
CA LEU A 683 9.77 21.96 15.41
C LEU A 683 9.35 22.83 16.60
N PRO A 684 8.19 22.55 17.23
CA PRO A 684 7.73 23.29 18.40
C PRO A 684 8.64 23.03 19.61
N GLU A 685 8.70 23.99 20.53
CA GLU A 685 9.56 23.92 21.72
C GLU A 685 9.34 22.65 22.56
N ALA A 686 8.11 22.12 22.57
CA ALA A 686 7.77 20.88 23.26
C ALA A 686 8.62 19.67 22.78
N VAL A 687 8.97 19.62 21.50
CA VAL A 687 9.80 18.53 20.93
C VAL A 687 11.24 18.65 21.38
N ARG A 688 11.75 19.88 21.60
CA ARG A 688 13.10 20.09 22.14
C ARG A 688 13.31 19.42 23.49
N LYS A 689 12.28 19.46 24.34
CA LYS A 689 12.28 18.85 25.67
C LYS A 689 12.42 17.32 25.63
N PHE A 690 12.22 16.69 24.48
CA PHE A 690 12.35 15.23 24.37
C PHE A 690 13.76 14.73 24.67
N GLY A 691 14.78 15.50 24.24
CA GLY A 691 16.18 15.18 24.53
C GLY A 691 16.56 15.41 25.99
N ASP A 692 15.75 16.11 26.77
CA ASP A 692 16.01 16.43 28.18
C ASP A 692 15.43 15.38 29.14
N TYR A 693 14.59 14.45 28.65
CA TYR A 693 14.04 13.39 29.49
C TYR A 693 15.15 12.48 30.04
N ALA A 694 15.01 12.10 31.31
CA ALA A 694 15.93 11.15 31.95
C ALA A 694 15.67 9.71 31.47
N ASN A 695 14.40 9.35 31.25
CA ASN A 695 13.98 8.02 30.81
C ASN A 695 12.58 8.06 30.19
N GLY A 696 12.19 6.93 29.59
CA GLY A 696 10.87 6.69 29.02
C GLY A 696 10.89 6.59 27.49
N LEU A 697 9.71 6.45 26.90
CA LEU A 697 9.54 6.21 25.47
C LEU A 697 9.09 7.49 24.74
N VAL A 698 9.83 7.88 23.69
CA VAL A 698 9.49 8.99 22.80
C VAL A 698 9.41 8.48 21.37
N LEU A 699 8.30 8.78 20.69
CA LEU A 699 8.00 8.24 19.37
C LEU A 699 7.85 9.33 18.33
N VAL A 700 8.46 9.12 17.16
CA VAL A 700 8.28 9.98 15.99
C VAL A 700 7.51 9.20 14.92
N GLY A 701 6.28 9.63 14.66
CA GLY A 701 5.36 9.05 13.68
C GLY A 701 5.28 9.85 12.38
N GLY A 702 4.69 9.25 11.34
CA GLY A 702 4.45 9.89 10.04
C GLY A 702 4.73 8.96 8.86
N PRO A 703 4.25 9.28 7.65
CA PRO A 703 4.48 8.47 6.46
C PRO A 703 5.96 8.45 6.04
N THR A 704 6.33 7.59 5.10
CA THR A 704 7.69 7.60 4.52
C THR A 704 8.03 8.98 3.93
N GLY A 705 9.24 9.48 4.20
CA GLY A 705 9.68 10.77 3.70
C GLY A 705 9.10 11.99 4.42
N SER A 706 8.54 11.83 5.63
CA SER A 706 8.01 12.93 6.46
C SER A 706 9.04 13.63 7.37
N GLY A 707 10.31 13.23 7.32
CA GLY A 707 11.37 13.84 8.15
C GLY A 707 11.62 13.17 9.52
N LYS A 708 11.06 11.98 9.77
CA LYS A 708 11.21 11.24 11.03
C LYS A 708 12.67 11.03 11.45
N SER A 709 13.47 10.45 10.56
CA SER A 709 14.89 10.15 10.83
C SER A 709 15.68 11.43 11.06
N THR A 710 15.41 12.50 10.28
CA THR A 710 16.03 13.81 10.45
C THR A 710 15.74 14.38 11.85
N THR A 711 14.51 14.27 12.32
CA THR A 711 14.13 14.73 13.67
C THR A 711 14.82 13.91 14.75
N LEU A 712 14.88 12.59 14.62
CA LEU A 712 15.55 11.73 15.60
C LEU A 712 17.06 11.95 15.62
N ALA A 713 17.69 12.08 14.46
CA ALA A 713 19.11 12.41 14.37
C ALA A 713 19.39 13.78 15.03
N ALA A 714 18.56 14.79 14.78
CA ALA A 714 18.69 16.10 15.42
C ALA A 714 18.51 16.03 16.95
N LEU A 715 17.61 15.17 17.44
CA LEU A 715 17.46 14.88 18.88
C LEU A 715 18.68 14.18 19.47
N ILE A 716 19.24 13.19 18.78
CA ILE A 716 20.46 12.50 19.24
C ILE A 716 21.64 13.48 19.29
N ASP A 717 21.82 14.31 18.26
CA ASP A 717 22.87 15.33 18.26
C ASP A 717 22.63 16.40 19.34
N TYR A 718 21.38 16.79 19.58
CA TYR A 718 21.00 17.67 20.69
C TYR A 718 21.43 17.09 22.05
N ILE A 719 21.20 15.80 22.29
CA ILE A 719 21.62 15.08 23.50
C ILE A 719 23.16 15.02 23.57
N ASN A 720 23.80 14.61 22.46
CA ASN A 720 25.26 14.47 22.35
C ASN A 720 26.02 15.76 22.68
N ARG A 721 25.47 16.91 22.32
CA ARG A 721 26.06 18.23 22.61
C ARG A 721 25.90 18.65 24.07
N ARG A 722 24.90 18.14 24.79
CA ARG A 722 24.50 18.66 26.11
C ARG A 722 24.86 17.73 27.26
N TYR A 723 24.70 16.42 27.10
CA TYR A 723 24.76 15.46 28.19
C TYR A 723 25.89 14.44 27.99
N PRO A 724 26.62 14.09 29.07
CA PRO A 724 27.61 13.02 29.04
C PRO A 724 26.93 11.65 29.23
N ARG A 725 26.13 11.23 28.23
CA ARG A 725 25.38 9.97 28.25
C ARG A 725 25.99 8.93 27.32
N HIS A 726 25.70 7.67 27.55
CA HIS A 726 25.95 6.60 26.60
C HIS A 726 24.74 6.40 25.69
N ILE A 727 24.93 6.64 24.39
CA ILE A 727 23.90 6.52 23.35
C ILE A 727 24.20 5.31 22.49
N ILE A 728 23.23 4.41 22.35
CA ILE A 728 23.30 3.29 21.41
C ILE A 728 22.21 3.46 20.36
N THR A 729 22.58 3.41 19.07
CA THR A 729 21.62 3.43 17.97
C THR A 729 21.57 2.07 17.28
N LEU A 730 20.36 1.59 16.98
CA LEU A 730 20.09 0.37 16.23
C LEU A 730 19.33 0.77 14.97
N GLU A 731 20.02 0.75 13.83
CA GLU A 731 19.55 1.33 12.56
C GLU A 731 19.73 0.33 11.40
N ASP A 732 18.92 0.47 10.35
CA ASP A 732 18.88 -0.45 9.21
C ASP A 732 18.60 0.31 7.90
N PRO A 733 19.63 0.90 7.25
CA PRO A 733 21.00 1.11 7.74
C PRO A 733 21.15 2.41 8.54
N ILE A 734 22.38 2.73 9.00
CA ILE A 734 22.66 4.00 9.69
C ILE A 734 22.50 5.18 8.73
N GLU A 735 21.63 6.14 9.07
CA GLU A 735 21.32 7.30 8.22
C GLU A 735 22.09 8.58 8.56
N VAL A 736 22.66 8.72 9.74
CA VAL A 736 23.47 9.90 10.10
C VAL A 736 24.62 9.45 11.00
N ILE A 737 25.86 9.81 10.66
CA ILE A 737 26.99 9.56 11.56
C ILE A 737 27.05 10.65 12.62
N HIS A 738 26.97 10.25 13.88
CA HIS A 738 27.13 11.17 15.00
C HIS A 738 28.56 11.13 15.51
N ALA A 739 29.34 12.17 15.18
CA ALA A 739 30.66 12.34 15.76
C ALA A 739 30.56 12.47 17.29
N PRO A 740 31.43 11.81 18.07
CA PRO A 740 31.44 11.94 19.52
C PRO A 740 31.65 13.39 19.95
N ARG A 741 30.86 13.87 20.92
CA ARG A 741 31.03 15.19 21.53
C ARG A 741 31.11 15.07 23.05
N ARG A 742 30.00 15.27 23.76
CA ARG A 742 29.94 15.05 25.22
C ARG A 742 29.44 13.64 25.53
N ALA A 743 28.55 13.10 24.72
CA ALA A 743 28.07 11.73 24.83
C ALA A 743 29.03 10.75 24.15
N LEU A 744 29.07 9.51 24.67
CA LEU A 744 29.62 8.36 23.97
C LEU A 744 28.52 7.81 23.06
N ILE A 745 28.81 7.66 21.77
CA ILE A 745 27.83 7.15 20.79
C ILE A 745 28.36 5.88 20.15
N ASN A 746 27.59 4.81 20.25
CA ASN A 746 27.81 3.55 19.56
C ASN A 746 26.66 3.29 18.60
N GLN A 747 26.91 3.51 17.30
CA GLN A 747 25.92 3.23 16.26
C GLN A 747 26.10 1.83 15.72
N ARG A 748 25.01 1.07 15.66
CA ARG A 748 25.02 -0.32 15.20
C ARG A 748 24.04 -0.50 14.07
N GLU A 749 24.60 -0.94 12.95
CA GLU A 749 23.86 -1.25 11.73
C GLU A 749 23.46 -2.72 11.72
N ILE A 750 22.19 -3.00 11.44
CA ILE A 750 21.71 -4.36 11.22
C ILE A 750 22.33 -4.93 9.93
N GLY A 751 22.72 -6.20 9.95
CA GLY A 751 23.43 -6.86 8.85
C GLY A 751 24.95 -6.68 8.90
N GLN A 752 25.45 -5.51 9.31
CA GLN A 752 26.89 -5.22 9.36
C GLN A 752 27.50 -5.42 10.76
N HIS A 753 26.96 -4.73 11.77
CA HIS A 753 27.49 -4.74 13.14
C HIS A 753 26.76 -5.74 14.05
N THR A 754 25.56 -6.17 13.64
CA THR A 754 24.75 -7.17 14.35
C THR A 754 23.87 -7.92 13.35
N ARG A 755 23.65 -9.21 13.56
CA ARG A 755 22.97 -10.07 12.58
C ARG A 755 21.47 -9.81 12.47
N SER A 756 20.84 -9.29 13.51
CA SER A 756 19.40 -9.00 13.51
C SER A 756 19.03 -8.02 14.63
N PHE A 757 17.89 -7.34 14.46
CA PHE A 757 17.30 -6.53 15.53
C PHE A 757 17.16 -7.34 16.83
N GLY A 758 16.57 -8.54 16.79
CA GLY A 758 16.40 -9.37 18.00
C GLY A 758 17.69 -9.72 18.75
N MET A 759 18.82 -9.88 18.05
CA MET A 759 20.14 -10.05 18.68
C MET A 759 20.64 -8.74 19.28
N ALA A 760 20.56 -7.64 18.53
CA ALA A 760 20.99 -6.32 18.94
C ALA A 760 20.27 -5.84 20.20
N LEU A 761 18.94 -6.03 20.25
CA LEU A 761 18.10 -5.66 21.39
C LEU A 761 18.55 -6.40 22.67
N ARG A 762 18.89 -7.70 22.58
CA ARG A 762 19.36 -8.48 23.75
C ARG A 762 20.72 -8.03 24.27
N SER A 763 21.65 -7.64 23.39
CA SER A 763 22.98 -7.18 23.80
C SER A 763 22.96 -5.74 24.32
N THR A 764 22.12 -4.88 23.74
CA THR A 764 22.04 -3.44 24.06
C THR A 764 21.82 -3.19 25.56
N LEU A 765 20.92 -3.93 26.24
CA LEU A 765 20.69 -3.75 27.68
C LEU A 765 21.88 -4.16 28.58
N ARG A 766 22.88 -4.86 28.02
CA ARG A 766 24.11 -5.24 28.73
C ARG A 766 25.30 -4.35 28.35
N GLU A 767 25.10 -3.42 27.43
CA GLU A 767 26.09 -2.45 26.98
C GLU A 767 26.03 -1.16 27.81
N ASP A 768 25.22 -1.12 28.88
CA ASP A 768 25.06 0.02 29.79
C ASP A 768 24.66 1.34 29.08
N PRO A 769 23.61 1.37 28.23
CA PRO A 769 23.15 2.60 27.58
C PRO A 769 22.34 3.48 28.54
N ASP A 770 22.38 4.80 28.33
CA ASP A 770 21.42 5.74 28.90
C ASP A 770 20.29 6.06 27.90
N VAL A 771 20.65 6.16 26.62
CA VAL A 771 19.74 6.50 25.52
C VAL A 771 19.83 5.42 24.44
N ILE A 772 18.68 4.93 23.99
CA ILE A 772 18.60 3.92 22.94
C ILE A 772 17.74 4.45 21.81
N LEU A 773 18.31 4.57 20.61
CA LEU A 773 17.56 4.79 19.38
C LEU A 773 17.25 3.43 18.75
N VAL A 774 15.97 3.10 18.63
CA VAL A 774 15.49 1.90 17.95
C VAL A 774 14.80 2.35 16.68
N GLY A 775 15.36 2.03 15.51
CA GLY A 775 14.91 2.49 14.18
C GLY A 775 13.39 2.44 13.96
N GLU A 776 12.88 1.46 13.23
CA GLU A 776 11.44 1.34 12.98
C GLU A 776 10.82 0.21 13.81
N MET A 777 9.81 0.55 14.61
CA MET A 777 9.08 -0.44 15.40
C MET A 777 8.05 -1.17 14.53
N ARG A 778 8.48 -2.13 13.72
CA ARG A 778 7.62 -2.94 12.84
C ARG A 778 6.97 -4.12 13.56
N ASP A 779 7.75 -4.83 14.37
CA ASP A 779 7.38 -6.12 14.94
C ASP A 779 7.20 -6.09 16.47
N LEU A 780 6.60 -7.16 16.98
CA LEU A 780 6.35 -7.37 18.40
C LEU A 780 7.64 -7.33 19.23
N ALA A 781 8.73 -7.90 18.74
CA ALA A 781 9.97 -8.02 19.49
C ALA A 781 10.60 -6.65 19.74
N THR A 782 10.61 -5.80 18.72
CA THR A 782 11.14 -4.43 18.74
C THR A 782 10.29 -3.54 19.64
N ILE A 783 8.96 -3.62 19.52
CA ILE A 783 8.02 -2.88 20.38
C ILE A 783 8.15 -3.32 21.85
N ALA A 784 8.17 -4.62 22.12
CA ALA A 784 8.30 -5.15 23.47
C ALA A 784 9.63 -4.72 24.12
N PHE A 785 10.72 -4.72 23.36
CA PHE A 785 11.99 -4.20 23.81
C PHE A 785 11.90 -2.73 24.17
N ALA A 786 11.39 -1.88 23.28
CA ALA A 786 11.33 -0.44 23.48
C ALA A 786 10.53 -0.08 24.74
N ILE A 787 9.39 -0.74 24.96
CA ILE A 787 8.57 -0.57 26.17
C ILE A 787 9.31 -1.06 27.42
N THR A 788 9.99 -2.19 27.35
CA THR A 788 10.74 -2.75 28.49
C THR A 788 11.93 -1.88 28.86
N ALA A 789 12.72 -1.44 27.88
CA ALA A 789 13.88 -0.57 28.09
C ALA A 789 13.46 0.80 28.67
N ALA A 790 12.36 1.36 28.17
CA ALA A 790 11.78 2.59 28.71
C ALA A 790 11.33 2.44 30.17
N GLU A 791 10.73 1.29 30.52
CA GLU A 791 10.31 0.98 31.89
C GLU A 791 11.52 0.78 32.83
N THR A 792 12.62 0.21 32.34
CA THR A 792 13.83 -0.03 33.14
C THR A 792 14.74 1.20 33.29
N GLY A 793 14.25 2.39 32.91
CA GLY A 793 14.94 3.65 33.19
C GLY A 793 15.80 4.19 32.04
N HIS A 794 15.69 3.65 30.84
CA HIS A 794 16.37 4.16 29.64
C HIS A 794 15.50 5.20 28.93
N LEU A 795 16.12 6.17 28.25
CA LEU A 795 15.42 6.99 27.27
C LEU A 795 15.42 6.27 25.92
N VAL A 796 14.24 5.84 25.46
CA VAL A 796 14.09 5.13 24.19
C VAL A 796 13.45 6.04 23.17
N LEU A 797 14.13 6.23 22.04
CA LEU A 797 13.63 6.96 20.88
C LEU A 797 13.33 5.96 19.75
N GLY A 798 12.24 6.14 19.01
CA GLY A 798 11.98 5.29 17.85
C GLY A 798 10.92 5.80 16.90
N THR A 799 10.83 5.17 15.72
CA THR A 799 9.89 5.56 14.66
C THR A 799 8.72 4.61 14.49
N VAL A 800 7.59 5.18 14.03
CA VAL A 800 6.37 4.47 13.61
C VAL A 800 5.82 5.11 12.32
N HIS A 801 5.00 4.39 11.55
CA HIS A 801 4.34 4.92 10.34
C HIS A 801 2.93 5.45 10.57
N THR A 802 2.50 5.54 11.83
CA THR A 802 1.19 6.09 12.20
C THR A 802 1.18 7.61 12.07
N ILE A 803 0.05 8.14 11.61
CA ILE A 803 -0.12 9.56 11.28
C ILE A 803 -0.66 10.40 12.45
N SER A 804 -1.10 9.78 13.54
CA SER A 804 -1.63 10.45 14.73
C SER A 804 -1.22 9.73 16.02
N ALA A 805 -1.30 10.44 17.15
CA ALA A 805 -0.87 9.92 18.44
C ALA A 805 -1.76 8.79 18.97
N ASP A 806 -3.09 8.88 18.78
CA ASP A 806 -4.05 7.85 19.18
C ASP A 806 -3.83 6.53 18.40
N THR A 807 -3.69 6.63 17.08
CA THR A 807 -3.40 5.47 16.23
C THR A 807 -2.03 4.86 16.51
N THR A 808 -1.06 5.67 16.93
CA THR A 808 0.25 5.19 17.39
C THR A 808 0.11 4.32 18.63
N VAL A 809 -0.62 4.78 19.65
CA VAL A 809 -0.87 3.99 20.86
C VAL A 809 -1.61 2.70 20.54
N ASP A 810 -2.66 2.77 19.72
CA ASP A 810 -3.42 1.59 19.30
C ASP A 810 -2.55 0.58 18.56
N ARG A 811 -1.70 1.03 17.64
CA ARG A 811 -0.77 0.16 16.91
C ARG A 811 0.16 -0.59 17.86
N LEU A 812 0.78 0.10 18.81
CA LEU A 812 1.69 -0.54 19.77
C LEU A 812 0.97 -1.61 20.61
N LEU A 813 -0.25 -1.33 21.04
CA LEU A 813 -1.03 -2.26 21.86
C LEU A 813 -1.53 -3.46 21.06
N ASN A 814 -2.03 -3.22 19.84
CA ASN A 814 -2.63 -4.25 18.99
C ASN A 814 -1.61 -5.24 18.42
N THR A 815 -0.31 -4.95 18.49
CA THR A 815 0.74 -5.93 18.16
C THR A 815 0.83 -7.06 19.19
N PHE A 816 0.40 -6.83 20.44
CA PHE A 816 0.41 -7.86 21.49
C PHE A 816 -0.85 -8.73 21.47
N PRO A 817 -0.75 -10.02 21.83
CA PRO A 817 -1.92 -10.87 22.04
C PRO A 817 -2.90 -10.26 23.05
N PRO A 818 -4.23 -10.39 22.86
CA PRO A 818 -5.25 -9.73 23.69
C PRO A 818 -5.09 -9.93 25.20
N GLN A 819 -4.52 -11.07 25.62
CA GLN A 819 -4.30 -11.41 27.03
C GLN A 819 -3.19 -10.59 27.68
N GLN A 820 -2.21 -10.11 26.90
CA GLN A 820 -1.08 -9.31 27.39
C GLN A 820 -1.37 -7.81 27.34
N GLN A 821 -2.30 -7.36 26.49
CA GLN A 821 -2.60 -5.95 26.29
C GLN A 821 -2.93 -5.18 27.58
N PRO A 822 -3.68 -5.70 28.59
CA PRO A 822 -3.94 -4.96 29.82
C PRO A 822 -2.67 -4.63 30.63
N ALA A 823 -1.72 -5.55 30.68
CA ALA A 823 -0.44 -5.36 31.36
C ALA A 823 0.42 -4.34 30.58
N VAL A 824 0.52 -4.52 29.26
CA VAL A 824 1.27 -3.62 28.38
C VAL A 824 0.72 -2.20 28.42
N ARG A 825 -0.62 -2.01 28.45
CA ARG A 825 -1.26 -0.70 28.63
C ARG A 825 -0.80 0.00 29.90
N SER A 826 -0.66 -0.75 31.00
CA SER A 826 -0.24 -0.18 32.28
C SER A 826 1.22 0.27 32.24
N ILE A 827 2.10 -0.54 31.65
CA ILE A 827 3.51 -0.21 31.46
C ILE A 827 3.66 0.98 30.51
N LEU A 828 2.97 0.95 29.36
CA LEU A 828 3.03 2.02 28.36
C LEU A 828 2.52 3.35 28.93
N ALA A 829 1.45 3.33 29.72
CA ALA A 829 0.94 4.54 30.36
C ALA A 829 1.93 5.20 31.34
N ASN A 830 2.87 4.43 31.91
CA ASN A 830 3.87 4.94 32.85
C ASN A 830 5.20 5.28 32.16
N SER A 831 5.57 4.53 31.12
CA SER A 831 6.84 4.67 30.40
C SER A 831 6.78 5.65 29.23
N LEU A 832 5.63 5.84 28.57
CA LEU A 832 5.48 6.80 27.48
C LEU A 832 5.72 8.23 27.98
N ARG A 833 6.46 9.04 27.21
CA ARG A 833 6.72 10.45 27.50
C ARG A 833 6.06 11.36 26.46
N ALA A 834 6.25 11.05 25.18
CA ALA A 834 5.70 11.84 24.10
C ALA A 834 5.55 11.07 22.79
N ILE A 835 4.62 11.53 21.95
CA ILE A 835 4.47 11.11 20.56
C ILE A 835 4.43 12.37 19.69
N CYS A 836 5.24 12.40 18.63
CA CYS A 836 5.25 13.46 17.64
C CYS A 836 5.00 12.87 16.25
N CYS A 837 3.86 13.17 15.63
CA CYS A 837 3.53 12.71 14.28
C CYS A 837 3.78 13.83 13.26
N GLN A 838 4.49 13.53 12.17
CA GLN A 838 5.01 14.53 11.23
C GLN A 838 4.44 14.35 9.83
N GLN A 839 4.31 15.46 9.13
CA GLN A 839 3.92 15.50 7.73
C GLN A 839 4.63 16.67 7.01
N LEU A 840 5.14 16.40 5.80
CA LEU A 840 5.68 17.44 4.93
C LEU A 840 4.64 17.79 3.85
N ILE A 841 4.25 19.06 3.79
CA ILE A 841 3.22 19.58 2.89
C ILE A 841 3.90 20.52 1.88
N PRO A 842 3.63 20.41 0.56
CA PRO A 842 4.14 21.37 -0.42
C PRO A 842 3.80 22.82 -0.03
N ARG A 843 4.77 23.74 -0.16
CA ARG A 843 4.52 25.15 0.12
C ARG A 843 3.73 25.80 -1.03
N ALA A 844 2.93 26.82 -0.71
CA ALA A 844 2.14 27.55 -1.70
C ALA A 844 3.00 28.29 -2.73
N ASP A 845 4.25 28.64 -2.38
CA ASP A 845 5.22 29.28 -3.27
C ASP A 845 5.93 28.31 -4.24
N GLY A 846 5.67 27.00 -4.13
CA GLY A 846 6.34 25.95 -4.88
C GLY A 846 7.81 25.71 -4.47
N GLN A 847 8.34 26.44 -3.49
CA GLN A 847 9.72 26.33 -3.02
C GLN A 847 9.80 25.48 -1.75
N GLY A 848 9.87 24.17 -1.96
CA GLY A 848 10.11 23.20 -0.89
C GLY A 848 8.84 22.76 -0.16
N ARG A 849 8.98 22.38 1.11
CA ARG A 849 7.92 21.74 1.91
C ARG A 849 7.85 22.34 3.32
N ALA A 850 6.64 22.62 3.80
CA ALA A 850 6.36 23.01 5.17
C ALA A 850 6.20 21.77 6.06
N LEU A 851 6.74 21.84 7.28
CA LEU A 851 6.59 20.78 8.29
C LEU A 851 5.34 21.04 9.13
N ALA A 852 4.39 20.11 9.10
CA ALA A 852 3.26 20.05 10.01
C ALA A 852 3.48 18.92 11.02
N VAL A 853 3.21 19.18 12.30
CA VAL A 853 3.47 18.25 13.38
C VAL A 853 2.35 18.22 14.41
N GLU A 854 1.91 17.03 14.77
CA GLU A 854 1.10 16.76 15.96
C GLU A 854 2.01 16.37 17.12
N VAL A 855 1.77 16.92 18.32
CA VAL A 855 2.56 16.63 19.52
C VAL A 855 1.63 16.28 20.67
N MET A 856 1.80 15.07 21.21
CA MET A 856 1.14 14.59 22.42
C MET A 856 2.18 14.36 23.51
N LEU A 857 1.98 14.95 24.69
CA LEU A 857 2.77 14.65 25.89
C LEU A 857 1.95 13.74 26.82
N ASN A 858 2.59 12.79 27.47
CA ASN A 858 1.89 11.86 28.37
C ASN A 858 1.68 12.49 29.76
N ASN A 859 0.60 13.26 29.92
CA ASN A 859 0.14 13.76 31.22
C ASN A 859 -0.77 12.74 31.93
N ASP A 860 -1.23 13.05 33.15
CA ASP A 860 -2.08 12.13 33.94
C ASP A 860 -3.38 11.73 33.22
N ALA A 861 -3.97 12.65 32.43
CA ALA A 861 -5.16 12.37 31.65
C ALA A 861 -4.89 11.38 30.52
N VAL A 862 -3.84 11.60 29.74
CA VAL A 862 -3.38 10.70 28.67
C VAL A 862 -3.05 9.32 29.26
N ALA A 863 -2.24 9.26 30.32
CA ALA A 863 -1.87 8.03 30.98
C ALA A 863 -3.10 7.24 31.47
N ASN A 864 -4.10 7.92 32.04
CA ASN A 864 -5.35 7.30 32.49
C ASN A 864 -6.19 6.75 31.33
N LEU A 865 -6.27 7.48 30.21
CA LEU A 865 -6.97 7.01 29.01
C LEU A 865 -6.29 5.77 28.41
N ILE A 866 -4.96 5.73 28.37
CA ILE A 866 -4.19 4.56 27.93
C ILE A 866 -4.47 3.37 28.86
N ARG A 867 -4.39 3.54 30.20
CA ARG A 867 -4.68 2.45 31.16
C ARG A 867 -6.10 1.87 30.98
N LYS A 868 -7.08 2.74 30.71
CA LYS A 868 -8.49 2.37 30.53
C LYS A 868 -8.82 1.86 29.12
N GLY A 869 -7.86 1.87 28.18
CA GLY A 869 -8.10 1.48 26.79
C GLY A 869 -9.07 2.42 26.05
N LYS A 870 -9.08 3.71 26.39
CA LYS A 870 -9.93 4.76 25.78
C LYS A 870 -9.10 5.69 24.90
N THR A 871 -8.24 5.12 24.06
CA THR A 871 -7.31 5.84 23.17
C THR A 871 -8.02 6.76 22.18
N TYR A 872 -9.21 6.39 21.71
CA TYR A 872 -10.07 7.24 20.85
C TYR A 872 -10.46 8.59 21.48
N GLN A 873 -10.28 8.78 22.80
CA GLN A 873 -10.53 10.06 23.50
C GLN A 873 -9.29 10.96 23.59
N LEU A 874 -8.11 10.47 23.17
CA LEU A 874 -6.86 11.22 23.20
C LEU A 874 -6.91 12.51 22.37
N PRO A 875 -7.53 12.56 21.16
CA PRO A 875 -7.63 13.80 20.40
C PRO A 875 -8.32 14.94 21.14
N SER A 876 -9.29 14.63 22.00
CA SER A 876 -9.99 15.63 22.83
C SER A 876 -9.06 16.21 23.89
N VAL A 877 -8.27 15.39 24.57
CA VAL A 877 -7.28 15.87 25.57
C VAL A 877 -6.23 16.73 24.90
N LEU A 878 -5.73 16.29 23.75
CA LEU A 878 -4.72 16.96 22.96
C LEU A 878 -5.19 18.35 22.46
N SER A 879 -6.48 18.49 22.13
CA SER A 879 -7.08 19.78 21.78
C SER A 879 -7.19 20.74 22.96
N THR A 880 -7.38 20.22 24.19
CA THR A 880 -7.56 21.05 25.41
C THR A 880 -6.25 21.41 26.12
N ALA A 881 -5.16 20.68 25.90
CA ALA A 881 -3.90 20.82 26.65
C ALA A 881 -2.82 21.65 25.92
N ARG A 882 -3.22 22.64 25.12
CA ARG A 882 -2.28 23.48 24.34
C ARG A 882 -1.25 24.22 25.18
N GLU A 883 -1.64 24.69 26.37
CA GLU A 883 -0.74 25.41 27.28
C GLU A 883 0.43 24.53 27.77
N MET A 884 0.29 23.20 27.72
CA MET A 884 1.36 22.26 28.04
C MET A 884 2.28 21.98 26.84
N GLY A 885 2.05 22.61 25.69
CA GLY A 885 2.78 22.39 24.45
C GLY A 885 2.25 21.23 23.59
N MET A 886 1.03 20.74 23.87
CA MET A 886 0.36 19.79 22.97
C MET A 886 -0.27 20.52 21.78
N GLN A 887 -0.30 19.88 20.61
CA GLN A 887 -0.92 20.44 19.42
C GLN A 887 -1.42 19.33 18.50
N SER A 888 -2.60 19.52 17.89
CA SER A 888 -3.15 18.57 16.91
C SER A 888 -2.67 18.86 15.51
N MET A 889 -2.65 17.82 14.67
CA MET A 889 -2.28 17.96 13.26
C MET A 889 -3.12 19.03 12.56
N ASP A 890 -4.44 18.95 12.69
CA ASP A 890 -5.37 19.90 12.03
C ASP A 890 -5.14 21.35 12.49
N ASN A 891 -4.83 21.57 13.76
CA ASN A 891 -4.56 22.93 14.24
C ASN A 891 -3.27 23.50 13.66
N GLU A 892 -2.26 22.65 13.47
CA GLU A 892 -1.00 23.05 12.87
C GLU A 892 -1.15 23.29 11.36
N ILE A 893 -1.88 22.43 10.65
CA ILE A 893 -2.24 22.65 9.23
C ILE A 893 -3.02 23.96 9.08
N LEU A 894 -3.98 24.24 9.97
CA LEU A 894 -4.75 25.49 9.95
C LEU A 894 -3.86 26.71 10.23
N ARG A 895 -2.85 26.59 11.10
CA ARG A 895 -1.85 27.64 11.34
C ARG A 895 -1.04 27.93 10.08
N LEU A 896 -0.52 26.89 9.42
CA LEU A 896 0.24 27.01 8.16
C LEU A 896 -0.60 27.61 7.03
N LEU A 897 -1.87 27.19 6.93
CA LEU A 897 -2.82 27.74 5.95
C LEU A 897 -3.05 29.24 6.19
N ARG A 898 -3.29 29.64 7.44
CA ARG A 898 -3.50 31.06 7.79
C ARG A 898 -2.26 31.92 7.62
N ALA A 899 -1.07 31.32 7.76
CA ALA A 899 0.20 31.98 7.48
C ALA A 899 0.48 32.13 5.98
N GLY A 900 -0.29 31.47 5.11
CA GLY A 900 -0.06 31.44 3.66
C GLY A 900 1.07 30.50 3.24
N ASP A 901 1.59 29.66 4.15
CA ASP A 901 2.69 28.74 3.84
C ASP A 901 2.24 27.58 2.94
N ILE A 902 0.96 27.19 3.00
CA ILE A 902 0.38 26.08 2.23
C ILE A 902 -0.93 26.51 1.58
N SER A 903 -1.30 25.89 0.46
CA SER A 903 -2.54 26.20 -0.25
C SER A 903 -3.77 25.63 0.47
N PRO A 904 -4.97 26.24 0.32
CA PRO A 904 -6.22 25.69 0.82
C PRO A 904 -6.52 24.27 0.32
N GLU A 905 -6.11 23.95 -0.91
CA GLU A 905 -6.22 22.62 -1.51
C GLU A 905 -5.39 21.58 -0.75
N GLU A 906 -4.10 21.86 -0.54
CA GLU A 906 -3.21 20.96 0.19
C GLU A 906 -3.66 20.82 1.65
N ALA A 907 -4.04 21.93 2.30
CA ALA A 907 -4.56 21.89 3.67
C ALA A 907 -5.80 20.98 3.79
N TYR A 908 -6.76 21.08 2.87
CA TYR A 908 -7.97 20.26 2.86
C TYR A 908 -7.69 18.77 2.59
N LEU A 909 -6.73 18.47 1.71
CA LEU A 909 -6.33 17.08 1.40
C LEU A 909 -5.63 16.40 2.57
N ARG A 910 -4.88 17.17 3.38
CA ARG A 910 -4.05 16.64 4.48
C ARG A 910 -4.74 16.64 5.84
N ALA A 911 -5.78 17.45 6.03
CA ALA A 911 -6.54 17.51 7.28
C ALA A 911 -7.34 16.22 7.58
N LEU A 912 -7.41 15.87 8.86
CA LEU A 912 -8.26 14.78 9.37
C LEU A 912 -9.73 15.24 9.46
N ASN A 913 -9.99 16.41 10.05
CA ASN A 913 -11.31 17.02 10.12
C ASN A 913 -11.54 18.02 8.98
N LYS A 914 -11.97 17.50 7.83
CA LYS A 914 -12.21 18.29 6.62
C LYS A 914 -13.16 19.46 6.79
N LYS A 915 -14.14 19.37 7.70
CA LYS A 915 -15.17 20.41 7.92
C LYS A 915 -14.58 21.76 8.31
N GLU A 916 -13.48 21.78 9.07
CA GLU A 916 -12.84 23.03 9.49
C GLU A 916 -12.12 23.75 8.34
N PHE A 917 -11.86 23.04 7.23
CA PHE A 917 -11.15 23.53 6.06
C PHE A 917 -12.07 23.82 4.87
N GLU A 918 -13.33 23.34 4.90
CA GLU A 918 -14.32 23.52 3.82
C GLU A 918 -14.52 24.98 3.42
N ALA A 919 -14.58 25.89 4.39
CA ALA A 919 -14.78 27.32 4.10
C ALA A 919 -13.61 27.94 3.30
N TYR A 920 -12.37 27.51 3.57
CA TYR A 920 -11.18 28.06 2.91
C TYR A 920 -11.03 27.51 1.48
N ILE A 921 -11.38 26.25 1.25
CA ILE A 921 -11.31 25.66 -0.09
C ILE A 921 -12.42 26.18 -1.01
N VAL A 922 -13.63 26.41 -0.49
CA VAL A 922 -14.74 27.00 -1.26
C VAL A 922 -14.36 28.41 -1.72
N ASP A 923 -13.91 29.26 -0.79
CA ASP A 923 -13.45 30.62 -1.09
C ASP A 923 -12.28 30.64 -2.08
N TYR A 924 -11.34 29.68 -1.97
CA TYR A 924 -10.24 29.55 -2.93
C TYR A 924 -10.70 29.16 -4.34
N LEU A 925 -11.61 28.19 -4.45
CA LEU A 925 -12.15 27.74 -5.73
C LEU A 925 -13.04 28.82 -6.39
N GLU A 926 -13.79 29.58 -5.59
CA GLU A 926 -14.60 30.71 -6.07
C GLU A 926 -13.71 31.82 -6.64
N ARG A 927 -12.63 32.21 -5.94
CA ARG A 927 -11.65 33.17 -6.47
C ARG A 927 -10.95 32.68 -7.72
N GLY A 928 -10.54 31.41 -7.76
CA GLY A 928 -9.93 30.81 -8.96
C GLY A 928 -10.89 30.77 -10.15
N ALA A 929 -12.19 30.55 -9.91
CA ALA A 929 -13.21 30.61 -10.94
C ALA A 929 -13.47 32.04 -11.43
N GLU A 930 -13.45 33.03 -10.54
CA GLU A 930 -13.57 34.46 -10.89
C GLU A 930 -12.35 34.96 -11.68
N GLU A 931 -11.13 34.56 -11.30
CA GLU A 931 -9.89 34.87 -12.02
C GLU A 931 -9.84 34.19 -13.39
N ALA A 932 -10.26 32.93 -13.50
CA ALA A 932 -10.39 32.24 -14.78
C ALA A 932 -11.46 32.88 -15.68
N ALA A 933 -12.59 33.31 -15.11
CA ALA A 933 -13.63 34.04 -15.83
C ALA A 933 -13.18 35.43 -16.28
N ALA A 934 -12.35 36.12 -15.50
CA ALA A 934 -11.74 37.40 -15.86
C ALA A 934 -10.62 37.27 -16.92
N ALA A 935 -9.89 36.15 -16.92
CA ALA A 935 -8.92 35.82 -17.96
C ALA A 935 -9.60 35.46 -19.30
N THR A 936 -10.84 34.98 -19.26
CA THR A 936 -11.72 34.83 -20.43
C THR A 936 -12.59 36.08 -20.63
N GLY A 937 -11.97 37.23 -20.94
CA GLY A 937 -12.70 38.44 -21.30
C GLY A 937 -13.60 38.26 -22.54
N PRO A 938 -14.62 39.12 -22.75
CA PRO A 938 -15.60 38.95 -23.82
C PRO A 938 -14.92 39.04 -25.18
N ALA A 939 -15.13 38.04 -26.03
CA ALA A 939 -14.70 38.07 -27.42
C ALA A 939 -15.28 39.32 -28.10
N GLU A 940 -14.40 40.29 -28.38
CA GLU A 940 -14.74 41.45 -29.20
C GLU A 940 -15.25 40.97 -30.56
N GLY A 941 -16.40 41.49 -30.96
CA GLY A 941 -16.96 41.29 -32.28
C GLY A 941 -15.99 41.82 -33.34
N GLY A 942 -15.46 40.91 -34.15
CA GLY A 942 -14.75 41.21 -35.38
C GLY A 942 -15.47 40.55 -36.55
N VAL A 943 -16.19 41.36 -37.31
CA VAL A 943 -16.72 41.04 -38.63
C VAL A 943 -15.54 40.76 -39.57
N TYR A 944 -15.44 39.54 -40.12
CA TYR A 944 -15.34 39.20 -41.55
C TYR A 944 -15.03 37.71 -41.73
#